data_AF-W2PAL4-F1
#
_entry.id   AF-W2PAL4-F1
#
_cell.length_a   1.000
_cell.length_b   1.000
_cell.length_c   1.000
_cell.angle_alpha   90.00
_cell.angle_beta   90.00
_cell.angle_gamma   90.00
#
_symmetry.space_group_name_H-M   'P 1'
#
loop_
_entity.id
_entity.type
_entity.pdbx_description
1 polymer ?
#
loop_
_entity_poly.entity_id
_entity_poly.type
_entity_poly.pdbx_seq_one_letter_code
_entity_poly.pdbx_strand_id
1 'polypeptide(L)'
;MSKQDLEKLREHSVTGWTDRDTPDVYESMQMPYQATGEENSYPDLRKEPFGPTPDALKCGDSPIALFFYFMPVALWQYIAVSSNNYKHEQLEARVEAYVERRKHMQRRRPEDKTPVRTRGDLRMSLMSVKPILPHELCVFIGLLLARTVQPNREKISNHWKRSDEGAISRGNFTHFLKRDRFMEISRNLHFSSNLDPRAKTDRAWKIRKLVHVLQRTFRRGFIPPAELAFDEAMLPSRSSFNRTRVYMKDKPCKWGTKLFMLCCARTAYCIRFEVYVGKKQHIDDASSVDKKSGPAAVVRNLKAAFPDGQDKGFRLVVTDRYYTSVVLAIAPDGILHGRDNYDEPHWLRHEPKGEQEQQEDSTKEHSIKWWDSKPVFFLCTGSDLALDRVVRREKTGDQREVPCPKAVKDYHKYMGGFDVHDQLRLLRYSLQRAVTFRKYYKSLFLGLVDLAIVNGYIVHRAYHEAKGTRPLTHVQYIRKLHLELIHLKDSDMYEGNTFGADPPPPVSTENDALATSANDEGGSSEHVIHSPKQVDEWRKHSGQLKRVQRNCKVCSLLRSDGKRGGTTTYYCDACFTALPVYLCMKPKHMMEEELRSCWDIWHNKFKNGTEIPDNLQGKIRLRQSPAKRRRSPSDE
;
A
#
# COMPACT_ATOMS: atom_id res chain seq x y z
N MET A 1 4.34 -25.90 10.81
CA MET A 1 4.23 -26.77 11.99
C MET A 1 5.44 -27.65 11.99
N SER A 2 6.23 -27.56 13.06
CA SER A 2 7.35 -28.43 13.34
C SER A 2 6.87 -29.86 13.67
N LYS A 3 7.78 -30.84 13.71
CA LYS A 3 7.45 -32.19 14.22
C LYS A 3 6.97 -32.15 15.67
N GLN A 4 7.53 -31.26 16.49
CA GLN A 4 7.12 -31.06 17.89
C GLN A 4 5.68 -30.52 17.99
N ASP A 5 5.26 -29.60 17.11
CA ASP A 5 3.89 -29.07 17.13
C ASP A 5 2.86 -30.16 16.78
N LEU A 6 3.22 -31.08 15.89
CA LEU A 6 2.38 -32.22 15.51
C LEU A 6 2.31 -33.28 16.62
N GLU A 7 3.38 -33.44 17.39
CA GLU A 7 3.43 -34.35 18.53
C GLU A 7 2.60 -33.82 19.70
N LYS A 8 2.67 -32.51 19.97
CA LYS A 8 1.76 -31.82 20.92
C LYS A 8 0.29 -31.97 20.55
N LEU A 9 -0.06 -31.80 19.27
CA LEU A 9 -1.45 -32.01 18.81
C LEU A 9 -1.92 -33.46 18.96
N ARG A 10 -1.01 -34.43 18.79
CA ARG A 10 -1.31 -35.86 19.01
C ARG A 10 -1.48 -36.14 20.50
N GLU A 11 -0.62 -35.59 21.35
CA GLU A 11 -0.75 -35.67 22.80
C GLU A 11 -2.07 -35.05 23.28
N HIS A 12 -2.43 -33.86 22.79
CA HIS A 12 -3.72 -33.20 23.06
C HIS A 12 -4.94 -34.03 22.64
N SER A 13 -4.85 -34.80 21.55
CA SER A 13 -5.93 -35.71 21.14
C SER A 13 -6.13 -36.90 22.09
N VAL A 14 -5.15 -37.15 22.97
CA VAL A 14 -5.13 -38.27 23.92
C VAL A 14 -5.35 -37.80 25.37
N THR A 15 -4.79 -36.67 25.78
CA THR A 15 -4.85 -36.15 27.16
C THR A 15 -6.12 -35.34 27.47
N GLY A 16 -6.72 -34.71 26.46
CA GLY A 16 -7.93 -33.90 26.63
C GLY A 16 -7.72 -32.60 27.43
N TRP A 17 -8.82 -31.91 27.75
CA TRP A 17 -8.84 -30.70 28.59
C TRP A 17 -9.03 -31.07 30.06
N THR A 18 -8.59 -30.21 31.00
CA THR A 18 -8.90 -30.40 32.42
C THR A 18 -10.40 -30.31 32.70
N ASP A 19 -10.81 -30.76 33.88
CA ASP A 19 -12.17 -30.56 34.38
C ASP A 19 -12.54 -29.07 34.36
N ARG A 20 -13.84 -28.80 34.15
CA ARG A 20 -14.37 -27.44 34.07
C ARG A 20 -14.28 -26.77 35.43
N ASP A 21 -13.67 -25.59 35.45
CA ASP A 21 -13.69 -24.70 36.59
C ASP A 21 -14.75 -23.61 36.40
N THR A 22 -15.50 -23.33 37.46
CA THR A 22 -16.53 -22.28 37.52
C THR A 22 -16.20 -21.35 38.69
N PRO A 23 -15.43 -20.26 38.44
CA PRO A 23 -15.04 -19.33 39.48
C PRO A 23 -16.25 -18.69 40.16
N ASP A 24 -16.19 -18.45 41.48
CA ASP A 24 -17.27 -17.77 42.21
C ASP A 24 -17.35 -16.29 41.83
N VAL A 25 -18.22 -16.03 40.85
CA VAL A 25 -18.47 -14.70 40.32
C VAL A 25 -19.14 -13.79 41.35
N TYR A 26 -19.94 -14.33 42.26
CA TYR A 26 -20.69 -13.57 43.26
C TYR A 26 -19.77 -13.01 44.34
N GLU A 27 -18.87 -13.83 44.88
CA GLU A 27 -17.84 -13.42 45.84
C GLU A 27 -16.93 -12.32 45.25
N SER A 28 -16.51 -12.48 43.99
CA SER A 28 -15.67 -11.49 43.28
C SER A 28 -16.35 -10.11 43.12
N MET A 29 -17.68 -10.07 43.03
CA MET A 29 -18.46 -8.83 42.92
C MET A 29 -18.63 -8.13 44.27
N GLN A 30 -18.61 -8.88 45.37
CA GLN A 30 -18.71 -8.32 46.73
C GLN A 30 -17.39 -7.71 47.23
N MET A 31 -16.26 -8.11 46.66
CA MET A 31 -14.97 -7.51 46.98
C MET A 31 -14.81 -6.10 46.36
N PRO A 32 -14.03 -5.19 47.01
CA PRO A 32 -13.65 -3.92 46.42
C PRO A 32 -12.96 -4.12 45.07
N TYR A 33 -13.36 -3.36 44.04
CA TYR A 33 -12.74 -3.48 42.73
C TYR A 33 -11.26 -3.07 42.79
N GLN A 34 -10.37 -4.03 42.58
CA GLN A 34 -8.95 -3.80 42.31
C GLN A 34 -8.71 -4.11 40.84
N ALA A 35 -8.29 -3.11 40.07
CA ALA A 35 -7.90 -3.33 38.68
C ALA A 35 -6.70 -4.29 38.65
N THR A 36 -6.80 -5.40 37.93
CA THR A 36 -5.65 -6.30 37.72
C THR A 36 -4.55 -5.53 36.98
N GLY A 37 -3.38 -5.42 37.60
CA GLY A 37 -2.23 -4.70 37.03
C GLY A 37 -1.85 -5.23 35.64
N GLU A 38 -1.37 -4.34 34.76
CA GLU A 38 -0.99 -4.71 33.39
C GLU A 38 0.37 -5.45 33.31
N GLU A 39 1.21 -5.34 34.34
CA GLU A 39 2.64 -5.72 34.27
C GLU A 39 2.89 -7.24 34.27
N ASN A 40 1.91 -8.06 34.67
CA ASN A 40 2.09 -9.51 34.85
C ASN A 40 1.12 -10.41 34.06
N SER A 41 0.21 -9.86 33.25
CA SER A 41 -0.81 -10.70 32.59
C SER A 41 -0.29 -11.54 31.42
N TYR A 42 0.86 -11.16 30.85
CA TYR A 42 1.60 -11.94 29.86
C TYR A 42 3.11 -11.81 30.18
N PRO A 43 3.65 -12.64 31.10
CA PRO A 43 5.02 -12.46 31.60
C PRO A 43 6.09 -12.65 30.52
N ASP A 44 5.82 -13.53 29.54
CA ASP A 44 6.73 -13.83 28.43
C ASP A 44 6.58 -12.86 27.24
N LEU A 45 5.64 -11.91 27.32
CA LEU A 45 5.39 -10.94 26.26
C LEU A 45 6.61 -10.07 26.01
N ARG A 46 6.98 -9.92 24.74
CA ARG A 46 8.11 -9.10 24.34
C ARG A 46 7.96 -7.65 24.83
N LYS A 47 8.98 -7.15 25.52
CA LYS A 47 8.99 -5.81 26.15
C LYS A 47 9.79 -4.76 25.38
N GLU A 48 10.06 -4.99 24.09
CA GLU A 48 10.87 -4.07 23.29
C GLU A 48 10.15 -2.75 22.99
N PRO A 49 10.92 -1.65 22.82
CA PRO A 49 10.35 -0.37 22.42
C PRO A 49 9.70 -0.49 21.04
N PHE A 50 8.50 0.07 20.93
CA PHE A 50 7.71 0.08 19.71
C PHE A 50 7.24 1.50 19.39
N GLY A 51 6.75 1.70 18.18
CA GLY A 51 6.23 3.00 17.75
C GLY A 51 6.78 3.43 16.39
N PRO A 52 6.51 4.67 15.96
CA PRO A 52 7.06 5.17 14.71
C PRO A 52 8.60 5.14 14.73
N THR A 53 9.19 4.81 13.58
CA THR A 53 10.66 4.82 13.45
C THR A 53 11.21 6.24 13.59
N PRO A 54 12.50 6.41 13.97
CA PRO A 54 13.13 7.72 14.01
C PRO A 54 12.97 8.51 12.71
N ASP A 55 13.04 7.84 11.56
CA ASP A 55 12.85 8.46 10.25
C ASP A 55 11.41 8.94 10.01
N ALA A 56 10.41 8.20 10.50
CA ALA A 56 9.02 8.66 10.43
C ALA A 56 8.77 9.84 11.39
N LEU A 57 9.40 9.83 12.56
CA LEU A 57 9.29 10.91 13.55
C LEU A 57 9.92 12.22 13.09
N LYS A 58 10.96 12.21 12.25
CA LYS A 58 11.51 13.42 11.61
C LYS A 58 10.46 14.19 10.80
N CYS A 59 9.49 13.46 10.24
CA CYS A 59 8.37 14.06 9.51
C CYS A 59 7.18 14.41 10.43
N GLY A 60 7.22 14.06 11.71
CA GLY A 60 6.06 13.96 12.60
C GLY A 60 5.19 15.21 12.72
N ASP A 61 5.76 16.42 12.65
CA ASP A 61 5.03 17.69 12.76
C ASP A 61 4.41 18.19 11.43
N SER A 62 4.79 17.57 10.31
CA SER A 62 4.43 18.01 8.96
C SER A 62 3.52 16.99 8.26
N PRO A 63 2.20 17.26 8.13
CA PRO A 63 1.28 16.36 7.44
C PRO A 63 1.69 16.06 6.00
N ILE A 64 2.17 17.06 5.24
CA ILE A 64 2.69 16.84 3.89
C ILE A 64 3.97 15.99 3.87
N ALA A 65 4.89 16.17 4.81
CA ALA A 65 6.08 15.32 4.89
C ALA A 65 5.72 13.87 5.22
N LEU A 66 4.77 13.64 6.14
CA LEU A 66 4.24 12.31 6.43
C LEU A 66 3.50 11.70 5.24
N PHE A 67 2.74 12.51 4.50
CA PHE A 67 2.08 12.07 3.28
C PHE A 67 3.11 11.58 2.23
N PHE A 68 4.19 12.31 2.00
CA PHE A 68 5.25 11.90 1.09
C PHE A 68 6.19 10.83 1.66
N TYR A 69 6.26 10.67 2.98
CA TYR A 69 6.94 9.54 3.60
C TYR A 69 6.27 8.21 3.21
N PHE A 70 4.94 8.15 3.28
CA PHE A 70 4.16 6.97 2.93
C PHE A 70 3.82 6.86 1.43
N MET A 71 3.73 7.99 0.73
CA MET A 71 3.50 8.04 -0.72
C MET A 71 4.58 8.87 -1.40
N PRO A 72 5.79 8.31 -1.62
CA PRO A 72 6.96 9.04 -2.12
C PRO A 72 6.70 9.78 -3.43
N VAL A 73 7.44 10.88 -3.66
CA VAL A 73 7.37 11.68 -4.89
C VAL A 73 7.51 10.81 -6.14
N ALA A 74 8.41 9.83 -6.13
CA ALA A 74 8.61 8.86 -7.21
C ALA A 74 7.32 8.09 -7.58
N LEU A 75 6.46 7.80 -6.59
CA LEU A 75 5.17 7.17 -6.84
C LEU A 75 4.25 8.11 -7.65
N TRP A 76 4.17 9.38 -7.27
CA TRP A 76 3.35 10.37 -7.97
C TRP A 76 3.85 10.65 -9.39
N GLN A 77 5.17 10.72 -9.58
CA GLN A 77 5.80 10.79 -10.90
C GLN A 77 5.42 9.59 -11.76
N TYR A 78 5.51 8.38 -11.20
CA TYR A 78 5.11 7.16 -11.88
C TYR A 78 3.61 7.14 -12.25
N ILE A 79 2.73 7.63 -11.37
CA ILE A 79 1.28 7.74 -11.65
C ILE A 79 1.03 8.75 -12.77
N ALA A 80 1.75 9.88 -12.80
CA ALA A 80 1.64 10.88 -13.86
C ALA A 80 2.02 10.28 -15.22
N VAL A 81 3.16 9.60 -15.30
CA VAL A 81 3.59 8.87 -16.52
C VAL A 81 2.56 7.83 -16.94
N SER A 82 2.10 7.00 -16.00
CA SER A 82 1.08 5.97 -16.27
C SER A 82 -0.24 6.55 -16.79
N SER A 83 -0.66 7.70 -16.24
CA SER A 83 -1.90 8.39 -16.64
C SER A 83 -1.76 9.03 -18.03
N ASN A 84 -0.59 9.58 -18.36
CA ASN A 84 -0.31 10.13 -19.68
C ASN A 84 -0.22 9.03 -20.74
N ASN A 85 0.46 7.92 -20.45
CA ASN A 85 0.50 6.75 -21.34
C ASN A 85 -0.91 6.22 -21.61
N TYR A 86 -1.73 6.11 -20.56
CA TYR A 86 -3.12 5.70 -20.70
C TYR A 86 -3.96 6.68 -21.55
N LYS A 87 -3.67 7.98 -21.48
CA LYS A 87 -4.31 8.98 -22.33
C LYS A 87 -3.97 8.73 -23.81
N HIS A 88 -2.71 8.43 -24.13
CA HIS A 88 -2.27 8.10 -25.49
C HIS A 88 -2.87 6.78 -25.99
N GLU A 89 -2.84 5.71 -25.18
CA GLU A 89 -3.45 4.41 -25.52
C GLU A 89 -4.95 4.54 -25.87
N GLN A 90 -5.66 5.49 -25.25
CA GLN A 90 -7.08 5.69 -25.46
C GLN A 90 -7.40 6.70 -26.57
N LEU A 91 -6.40 7.26 -27.25
CA LEU A 91 -6.59 8.32 -28.24
C LEU A 91 -7.56 7.90 -29.34
N GLU A 92 -7.26 6.80 -30.03
CA GLU A 92 -8.07 6.31 -31.14
C GLU A 92 -9.48 5.90 -30.70
N ALA A 93 -9.58 5.16 -29.58
CA ALA A 93 -10.88 4.79 -29.02
C ALA A 93 -11.75 6.01 -28.67
N ARG A 94 -11.15 7.14 -28.27
CA ARG A 94 -11.88 8.38 -27.99
C ARG A 94 -12.29 9.11 -29.25
N VAL A 95 -11.46 9.10 -30.29
CA VAL A 95 -11.80 9.66 -31.61
C VAL A 95 -13.01 8.92 -32.17
N GLU A 96 -12.97 7.59 -32.20
CA GLU A 96 -14.10 6.79 -32.70
C GLU A 96 -15.35 6.96 -31.83
N ALA A 97 -15.22 6.95 -30.49
CA ALA A 97 -16.36 7.18 -29.61
C ALA A 97 -16.98 8.59 -29.75
N TYR A 98 -16.19 9.61 -30.13
CA TYR A 98 -16.71 10.93 -30.44
C TYR A 98 -17.50 10.92 -31.75
N VAL A 99 -16.92 10.34 -32.81
CA VAL A 99 -17.56 10.25 -34.13
C VAL A 99 -18.89 9.51 -34.02
N GLU A 100 -18.90 8.36 -33.35
CA GLU A 100 -20.12 7.56 -33.17
C GLU A 100 -21.19 8.31 -32.37
N ARG A 101 -20.79 9.01 -31.31
CA ARG A 101 -21.71 9.82 -30.52
C ARG A 101 -22.30 10.98 -31.34
N ARG A 102 -21.49 11.63 -32.20
CA ARG A 102 -21.98 12.72 -33.07
C ARG A 102 -22.95 12.18 -34.13
N LYS A 103 -22.64 11.06 -34.78
CA LYS A 103 -23.57 10.39 -35.70
C LYS A 103 -24.90 10.05 -35.01
N HIS A 104 -24.84 9.48 -33.82
CA HIS A 104 -26.04 9.17 -33.04
C HIS A 104 -26.85 10.43 -32.68
N MET A 105 -26.19 11.52 -32.28
CA MET A 105 -26.85 12.80 -32.00
C MET A 105 -27.52 13.40 -33.24
N GLN A 106 -26.85 13.39 -34.40
CA GLN A 106 -27.41 13.89 -35.67
C GLN A 106 -28.63 13.07 -36.12
N ARG A 107 -28.61 11.74 -35.92
CA ARG A 107 -29.79 10.88 -36.16
C ARG A 107 -30.97 11.25 -35.26
N ARG A 108 -30.70 11.63 -34.00
CA ARG A 108 -31.75 12.00 -33.03
C ARG A 108 -32.21 13.45 -33.14
N ARG A 109 -31.39 14.33 -33.73
CA ARG A 109 -31.61 15.77 -33.89
C ARG A 109 -31.12 16.21 -35.27
N PRO A 110 -31.88 15.93 -36.34
CA PRO A 110 -31.51 16.31 -37.71
C PRO A 110 -31.30 17.81 -37.88
N GLU A 111 -31.90 18.62 -37.02
CA GLU A 111 -31.75 20.08 -36.96
C GLU A 111 -30.38 20.57 -36.43
N ASP A 112 -29.59 19.71 -35.74
CA ASP A 112 -28.24 20.06 -35.28
C ASP A 112 -27.24 20.08 -36.46
N LYS A 113 -27.07 21.26 -37.07
CA LYS A 113 -26.11 21.53 -38.15
C LYS A 113 -24.66 21.71 -37.69
N THR A 114 -24.34 21.48 -36.41
CA THR A 114 -22.98 21.71 -35.90
C THR A 114 -21.98 20.78 -36.61
N PRO A 115 -20.91 21.32 -37.22
CA PRO A 115 -19.99 20.51 -38.02
C PRO A 115 -19.29 19.45 -37.17
N VAL A 116 -19.21 18.22 -37.69
CA VAL A 116 -18.46 17.13 -37.06
C VAL A 116 -16.98 17.35 -37.33
N ARG A 117 -16.20 17.53 -36.27
CA ARG A 117 -14.74 17.63 -36.38
C ARG A 117 -14.18 16.39 -37.07
N THR A 118 -13.21 16.59 -37.96
CA THR A 118 -12.57 15.46 -38.64
C THR A 118 -11.78 14.61 -37.63
N ARG A 119 -11.53 13.34 -37.97
CA ARG A 119 -10.69 12.46 -37.14
C ARG A 119 -9.30 13.07 -36.90
N GLY A 120 -8.72 13.70 -37.92
CA GLY A 120 -7.43 14.39 -37.83
C GLY A 120 -7.45 15.54 -36.82
N ASP A 121 -8.44 16.43 -36.91
CA ASP A 121 -8.57 17.57 -36.00
C ASP A 121 -8.81 17.13 -34.55
N LEU A 122 -9.57 16.04 -34.36
CA LEU A 122 -9.82 15.45 -33.05
C LEU A 122 -8.53 14.85 -32.46
N ARG A 123 -7.75 14.11 -33.25
CA ARG A 123 -6.44 13.59 -32.81
C ARG A 123 -5.52 14.73 -32.38
N MET A 124 -5.35 15.73 -33.24
CA MET A 124 -4.52 16.91 -32.95
C MET A 124 -4.97 17.61 -31.67
N SER A 125 -6.28 17.77 -31.48
CA SER A 125 -6.83 18.41 -30.29
C SER A 125 -6.72 17.60 -29.01
N LEU A 126 -6.76 16.27 -29.08
CA LEU A 126 -6.56 15.41 -27.92
C LEU A 126 -5.07 15.28 -27.55
N MET A 127 -4.20 15.32 -28.57
CA MET A 127 -2.74 15.32 -28.40
C MET A 127 -2.21 16.66 -27.90
N SER A 128 -2.85 17.79 -28.25
CA SER A 128 -2.45 19.13 -27.77
C SER A 128 -2.75 19.38 -26.31
N VAL A 129 -3.59 18.54 -25.67
CA VAL A 129 -3.85 18.64 -24.23
C VAL A 129 -2.54 18.40 -23.46
N LYS A 130 -2.18 19.33 -22.58
CA LYS A 130 -0.95 19.27 -21.77
C LYS A 130 -0.84 17.94 -20.99
N PRO A 131 0.38 17.39 -20.82
CA PRO A 131 0.60 16.19 -20.01
C PRO A 131 0.24 16.46 -18.56
N ILE A 132 -0.30 15.45 -17.87
CA ILE A 132 -0.58 15.49 -16.42
C ILE A 132 0.75 15.46 -15.68
N LEU A 133 0.94 16.40 -14.76
CA LEU A 133 2.15 16.52 -13.94
C LEU A 133 1.93 15.96 -12.52
N PRO A 134 3.00 15.58 -11.80
CA PRO A 134 2.90 14.97 -10.48
C PRO A 134 2.25 15.90 -9.45
N HIS A 135 2.62 17.18 -9.43
CA HIS A 135 2.05 18.15 -8.50
C HIS A 135 0.54 18.33 -8.74
N GLU A 136 0.09 18.31 -10.00
CA GLU A 136 -1.35 18.40 -10.32
C GLU A 136 -2.16 17.21 -9.78
N LEU A 137 -1.55 16.01 -9.71
CA LEU A 137 -2.18 14.86 -9.06
C LEU A 137 -2.32 15.07 -7.55
N CYS A 138 -1.32 15.67 -6.92
CA CYS A 138 -1.36 16.01 -5.49
C CYS A 138 -2.39 17.12 -5.22
N VAL A 139 -2.44 18.18 -6.03
CA VAL A 139 -3.48 19.22 -5.99
C VAL A 139 -4.88 18.61 -6.17
N PHE A 140 -5.02 17.67 -7.11
CA PHE A 140 -6.26 16.92 -7.31
C PHE A 140 -6.70 16.17 -6.04
N ILE A 141 -5.78 15.53 -5.31
CA ILE A 141 -6.06 14.90 -4.01
C ILE A 141 -6.40 15.93 -2.94
N GLY A 142 -5.66 17.04 -2.87
CA GLY A 142 -5.93 18.14 -1.94
C GLY A 142 -7.36 18.69 -2.10
N LEU A 143 -7.83 18.86 -3.34
CA LEU A 143 -9.21 19.25 -3.62
C LEU A 143 -10.23 18.19 -3.18
N LEU A 144 -9.91 16.89 -3.31
CA LEU A 144 -10.79 15.84 -2.79
C LEU A 144 -10.81 15.82 -1.26
N LEU A 145 -9.69 16.10 -0.57
CA LEU A 145 -9.64 16.26 0.88
C LEU A 145 -10.48 17.47 1.33
N ALA A 146 -10.41 18.60 0.63
CA ALA A 146 -11.28 19.74 0.89
C ALA A 146 -12.77 19.34 0.83
N ARG A 147 -13.15 18.51 -0.17
CA ARG A 147 -14.50 17.94 -0.27
C ARG A 147 -14.82 16.95 0.85
N THR A 148 -13.86 16.26 1.45
CA THR A 148 -14.14 15.42 2.64
C THR A 148 -14.42 16.25 3.90
N VAL A 149 -13.75 17.39 4.04
CA VAL A 149 -13.94 18.30 5.18
C VAL A 149 -15.25 19.07 5.05
N GLN A 150 -15.58 19.52 3.83
CA GLN A 150 -16.83 20.20 3.50
C GLN A 150 -17.56 19.44 2.38
N PRO A 151 -18.34 18.40 2.71
CA PRO A 151 -19.01 17.56 1.73
C PRO A 151 -20.08 18.31 0.94
N ASN A 152 -19.90 18.36 -0.38
CA ASN A 152 -20.97 18.71 -1.31
C ASN A 152 -21.59 17.40 -1.84
N ARG A 153 -22.85 17.11 -1.46
CA ARG A 153 -23.55 15.87 -1.86
C ARG A 153 -24.00 15.86 -3.34
N GLU A 154 -23.84 16.97 -4.06
CA GLU A 154 -24.12 17.06 -5.49
C GLU A 154 -22.94 16.57 -6.35
N LYS A 155 -23.05 16.81 -7.66
CA LYS A 155 -22.02 16.47 -8.66
C LYS A 155 -20.71 17.18 -8.33
N ILE A 156 -19.58 16.48 -8.54
CA ILE A 156 -18.23 17.04 -8.35
C ILE A 156 -18.01 18.33 -9.15
N SER A 157 -18.60 18.44 -10.34
CA SER A 157 -18.55 19.65 -11.18
C SER A 157 -19.08 20.91 -10.50
N ASN A 158 -19.93 20.76 -9.48
CA ASN A 158 -20.61 21.89 -8.86
C ASN A 158 -19.68 22.72 -7.95
N HIS A 159 -18.49 22.19 -7.61
CA HIS A 159 -17.44 22.99 -6.96
C HIS A 159 -16.87 24.10 -7.86
N TRP A 160 -17.17 24.08 -9.17
CA TRP A 160 -16.76 25.12 -10.15
C TRP A 160 -17.92 26.01 -10.63
N LYS A 161 -19.12 25.89 -10.03
CA LYS A 161 -20.18 26.89 -10.26
C LYS A 161 -19.72 28.24 -9.71
N ARG A 162 -20.07 29.34 -10.38
CA ARG A 162 -19.64 30.70 -10.02
C ARG A 162 -20.62 31.44 -9.12
N SER A 163 -21.85 30.97 -9.03
CA SER A 163 -22.90 31.56 -8.19
C SER A 163 -23.05 30.75 -6.92
N ASP A 164 -22.96 31.42 -5.79
CA ASP A 164 -23.38 30.84 -4.51
C ASP A 164 -24.90 30.64 -4.50
N GLU A 165 -25.37 29.64 -3.75
CA GLU A 165 -26.79 29.37 -3.55
C GLU A 165 -27.06 29.41 -2.04
N GLY A 166 -27.47 30.58 -1.53
CA GLY A 166 -27.65 30.82 -0.09
C GLY A 166 -26.35 30.59 0.69
N ALA A 167 -26.38 29.70 1.68
CA ALA A 167 -25.21 29.33 2.49
C ALA A 167 -24.26 28.32 1.83
N ILE A 168 -24.47 27.93 0.57
CA ILE A 168 -23.62 26.99 -0.16
C ILE A 168 -22.58 27.77 -0.96
N SER A 169 -21.36 27.85 -0.43
CA SER A 169 -20.21 28.42 -1.15
C SER A 169 -19.83 27.56 -2.36
N ARG A 170 -19.69 28.18 -3.53
CA ARG A 170 -19.30 27.57 -4.80
C ARG A 170 -18.08 28.30 -5.40
N GLY A 171 -17.41 27.67 -6.36
CA GLY A 171 -16.36 28.32 -7.16
C GLY A 171 -14.94 28.20 -6.63
N ASN A 172 -14.74 27.86 -5.36
CA ASN A 172 -13.40 27.85 -4.73
C ASN A 172 -12.37 26.94 -5.42
N PHE A 173 -12.80 25.84 -6.05
CA PHE A 173 -11.86 24.92 -6.69
C PHE A 173 -11.21 25.54 -7.94
N THR A 174 -11.84 26.55 -8.55
CA THR A 174 -11.32 27.17 -9.78
C THR A 174 -10.00 27.91 -9.58
N HIS A 175 -9.69 28.32 -8.35
CA HIS A 175 -8.46 29.04 -8.01
C HIS A 175 -7.23 28.11 -8.05
N PHE A 176 -7.42 26.81 -7.80
CA PHE A 176 -6.34 25.83 -7.70
C PHE A 176 -6.25 24.93 -8.92
N LEU A 177 -7.40 24.49 -9.46
CA LEU A 177 -7.42 23.64 -10.65
C LEU A 177 -8.67 23.89 -11.48
N LYS A 178 -8.51 24.19 -12.77
CA LYS A 178 -9.65 24.41 -13.68
C LYS A 178 -10.50 23.14 -13.79
N ARG A 179 -11.83 23.29 -13.89
CA ARG A 179 -12.80 22.19 -14.00
C ARG A 179 -12.39 21.15 -15.05
N ASP A 180 -12.10 21.61 -16.26
CA ASP A 180 -11.81 20.70 -17.38
C ASP A 180 -10.48 19.98 -17.16
N ARG A 181 -9.51 20.61 -16.49
CA ARG A 181 -8.25 19.97 -16.10
C ARG A 181 -8.47 18.91 -15.02
N PHE A 182 -9.28 19.19 -14.00
CA PHE A 182 -9.67 18.20 -13.00
C PHE A 182 -10.37 16.99 -13.65
N MET A 183 -11.25 17.23 -14.62
CA MET A 183 -11.95 16.17 -15.36
C MET A 183 -11.00 15.38 -16.26
N GLU A 184 -10.02 16.03 -16.89
CA GLU A 184 -8.96 15.40 -17.67
C GLU A 184 -8.13 14.45 -16.79
N ILE A 185 -7.69 14.91 -15.61
CA ILE A 185 -6.98 14.07 -14.63
C ILE A 185 -7.88 12.93 -14.18
N SER A 186 -9.11 13.24 -13.74
CA SER A 186 -10.11 12.26 -13.32
C SER A 186 -10.35 11.18 -14.35
N ARG A 187 -10.37 11.52 -15.65
CA ARG A 187 -10.60 10.59 -16.76
C ARG A 187 -9.39 9.70 -17.02
N ASN A 188 -8.20 10.28 -17.00
CA ASN A 188 -6.95 9.62 -17.40
C ASN A 188 -6.20 8.92 -16.26
N LEU A 189 -6.57 9.14 -14.99
CA LEU A 189 -5.91 8.54 -13.83
C LEU A 189 -5.67 7.03 -14.00
N HIS A 190 -4.40 6.62 -13.95
CA HIS A 190 -3.95 5.25 -14.19
C HIS A 190 -2.68 4.90 -13.41
N PHE A 191 -2.51 3.61 -13.09
CA PHE A 191 -1.45 3.14 -12.19
C PHE A 191 -0.62 1.98 -12.76
N SER A 192 -1.02 1.39 -13.89
CA SER A 192 -0.34 0.23 -14.48
C SER A 192 -0.67 0.14 -15.97
N SER A 193 0.31 -0.19 -16.80
CA SER A 193 0.14 -0.30 -18.25
C SER A 193 -0.84 -1.43 -18.61
N ASN A 194 -1.72 -1.20 -19.59
CA ASN A 194 -2.62 -2.26 -20.08
C ASN A 194 -1.90 -3.36 -20.85
N LEU A 195 -0.65 -3.11 -21.25
CA LEU A 195 0.21 -4.05 -21.94
C LEU A 195 1.06 -4.90 -20.97
N ASP A 196 1.01 -4.63 -19.67
CA ASP A 196 1.73 -5.42 -18.67
C ASP A 196 1.25 -6.89 -18.73
N PRO A 197 2.14 -7.88 -18.90
CA PRO A 197 1.77 -9.29 -18.94
C PRO A 197 0.92 -9.72 -17.73
N ARG A 198 1.15 -9.10 -16.56
CA ARG A 198 0.38 -9.35 -15.34
C ARG A 198 -1.09 -8.95 -15.45
N ALA A 199 -1.48 -8.13 -16.43
CA ALA A 199 -2.88 -7.83 -16.70
C ALA A 199 -3.70 -9.09 -17.03
N LYS A 200 -3.04 -10.11 -17.57
CA LYS A 200 -3.62 -11.43 -17.85
C LYS A 200 -3.62 -12.30 -16.60
N THR A 201 -2.56 -12.27 -15.79
CA THR A 201 -2.36 -13.25 -14.72
C THR A 201 -2.76 -12.77 -13.33
N ASP A 202 -2.44 -11.55 -12.89
CA ASP A 202 -2.68 -11.06 -11.52
C ASP A 202 -4.04 -10.33 -11.41
N ARG A 203 -4.96 -10.80 -10.58
CA ARG A 203 -6.29 -10.14 -10.42
C ARG A 203 -6.23 -8.73 -9.84
N ALA A 204 -5.20 -8.38 -9.08
CA ALA A 204 -5.00 -7.05 -8.48
C ALA A 204 -3.99 -6.18 -9.25
N TRP A 205 -3.58 -6.60 -10.45
CA TRP A 205 -2.53 -5.95 -11.25
C TRP A 205 -2.69 -4.44 -11.36
N LYS A 206 -3.95 -3.95 -11.46
CA LYS A 206 -4.29 -2.52 -11.60
C LYS A 206 -3.81 -1.65 -10.46
N ILE A 207 -3.68 -2.19 -9.25
CA ILE A 207 -3.24 -1.47 -8.06
C ILE A 207 -1.98 -2.06 -7.45
N ARG A 208 -1.42 -3.14 -8.04
CA ARG A 208 -0.33 -3.92 -7.47
C ARG A 208 0.89 -3.07 -7.12
N LYS A 209 1.29 -2.15 -7.99
CA LYS A 209 2.41 -1.22 -7.72
C LYS A 209 2.16 -0.29 -6.53
N LEU A 210 0.93 0.22 -6.40
CA LEU A 210 0.54 1.05 -5.26
C LEU A 210 0.64 0.26 -3.95
N VAL A 211 0.12 -0.98 -3.96
CA VAL A 211 0.16 -1.89 -2.81
C VAL A 211 1.60 -2.17 -2.37
N HIS A 212 2.51 -2.46 -3.32
CA HIS A 212 3.91 -2.71 -2.99
C HIS A 212 4.61 -1.51 -2.36
N VAL A 213 4.40 -0.31 -2.92
CA VAL A 213 5.00 0.92 -2.37
C VAL A 213 4.50 1.15 -0.95
N LEU A 214 3.18 1.08 -0.73
CA LEU A 214 2.58 1.31 0.58
C LEU A 214 3.01 0.27 1.62
N GLN A 215 3.02 -1.02 1.28
CA GLN A 215 3.51 -2.05 2.20
C GLN A 215 4.96 -1.80 2.63
N ARG A 216 5.84 -1.41 1.68
CA ARG A 216 7.24 -1.09 1.98
C ARG A 216 7.35 0.13 2.91
N THR A 217 6.62 1.20 2.62
CA THR A 217 6.68 2.43 3.43
C THR A 217 6.03 2.26 4.80
N PHE A 218 4.97 1.45 4.92
CA PHE A 218 4.32 1.17 6.20
C PHE A 218 5.26 0.37 7.12
N ARG A 219 5.89 -0.68 6.58
CA ARG A 219 6.91 -1.44 7.31
C ARG A 219 8.08 -0.56 7.76
N ARG A 220 8.57 0.35 6.90
CA ARG A 220 9.66 1.27 7.26
C ARG A 220 9.25 2.33 8.28
N GLY A 221 7.96 2.66 8.36
CA GLY A 221 7.47 3.75 9.20
C GLY A 221 7.27 3.43 10.66
N PHE A 222 7.34 2.15 11.05
CA PHE A 222 6.88 1.72 12.36
C PHE A 222 7.59 0.44 12.84
N ILE A 223 7.97 0.43 14.11
CA ILE A 223 8.49 -0.73 14.85
C ILE A 223 7.29 -1.39 15.54
N PRO A 224 6.85 -2.59 15.11
CA PRO A 224 5.65 -3.23 15.67
C PRO A 224 5.83 -3.67 17.13
N PRO A 225 4.83 -3.47 18.01
CA PRO A 225 4.86 -4.00 19.38
C PRO A 225 4.66 -5.52 19.41
N ALA A 226 4.69 -6.08 20.62
CA ALA A 226 4.23 -7.44 20.85
C ALA A 226 2.72 -7.61 20.60
N GLU A 227 1.90 -6.60 20.92
CA GLU A 227 0.43 -6.67 20.79
C GLU A 227 -0.08 -6.19 19.43
N LEU A 228 -0.67 -7.12 18.70
CA LEU A 228 -1.10 -6.95 17.32
C LEU A 228 -2.58 -7.27 17.20
N ALA A 229 -3.27 -6.58 16.29
CA ALA A 229 -4.64 -6.88 15.92
C ALA A 229 -4.69 -7.28 14.45
N PHE A 230 -5.36 -8.38 14.14
CA PHE A 230 -5.52 -8.87 12.78
C PHE A 230 -7.00 -9.06 12.43
N ASP A 231 -7.43 -8.33 11.39
CA ASP A 231 -8.79 -8.42 10.88
C ASP A 231 -8.86 -7.90 9.43
N GLU A 232 -10.07 -7.63 8.97
CA GLU A 232 -10.46 -7.45 7.60
C GLU A 232 -11.07 -6.09 7.39
N ALA A 233 -10.46 -5.31 6.51
CA ALA A 233 -11.06 -4.09 6.02
C ALA A 233 -11.67 -4.28 4.63
N MET A 234 -12.60 -3.38 4.28
CA MET A 234 -13.19 -3.32 2.95
C MET A 234 -12.78 -2.04 2.24
N LEU A 235 -12.26 -2.14 1.02
CA LEU A 235 -12.26 -1.05 0.04
C LEU A 235 -13.57 -1.09 -0.75
N PRO A 236 -14.56 -0.20 -0.49
CA PRO A 236 -15.87 -0.30 -1.12
C PRO A 236 -15.82 -0.22 -2.65
N SER A 237 -16.48 -1.19 -3.30
CA SER A 237 -16.58 -1.24 -4.76
C SER A 237 -17.72 -2.15 -5.19
N ARG A 238 -18.71 -1.58 -5.88
CA ARG A 238 -19.85 -2.33 -6.45
C ARG A 238 -19.63 -2.75 -7.90
N SER A 239 -18.54 -2.30 -8.53
CA SER A 239 -18.29 -2.56 -9.96
C SER A 239 -18.08 -4.04 -10.25
N SER A 240 -18.79 -4.59 -11.24
CA SER A 240 -18.59 -5.96 -11.74
C SER A 240 -17.23 -6.16 -12.41
N PHE A 241 -16.59 -5.08 -12.89
CA PHE A 241 -15.24 -5.13 -13.47
C PHE A 241 -14.13 -5.30 -12.42
N ASN A 242 -14.45 -5.13 -11.13
CA ASN A 242 -13.49 -5.40 -10.07
C ASN A 242 -13.34 -6.91 -9.87
N ARG A 243 -12.26 -7.48 -10.42
CA ARG A 243 -11.95 -8.91 -10.31
C ARG A 243 -11.67 -9.35 -8.86
N THR A 244 -11.41 -8.45 -7.93
CA THR A 244 -11.16 -8.76 -6.50
C THR A 244 -12.38 -8.48 -5.61
N ARG A 245 -13.55 -8.19 -6.21
CA ARG A 245 -14.77 -7.89 -5.47
C ARG A 245 -15.27 -9.13 -4.73
N VAL A 246 -15.53 -8.96 -3.44
CA VAL A 246 -16.19 -9.93 -2.56
C VAL A 246 -17.42 -9.30 -1.92
N TYR A 247 -18.31 -10.16 -1.43
CA TYR A 247 -19.45 -9.79 -0.61
C TYR A 247 -19.18 -10.16 0.85
N MET A 248 -19.40 -9.23 1.78
CA MET A 248 -19.26 -9.45 3.22
C MET A 248 -20.50 -8.89 3.92
N LYS A 249 -21.37 -9.78 4.41
CA LYS A 249 -22.73 -9.45 4.89
C LYS A 249 -22.72 -8.43 6.03
N ASP A 250 -21.74 -8.54 6.92
CA ASP A 250 -21.74 -7.87 8.23
C ASP A 250 -20.91 -6.58 8.26
N LYS A 251 -20.17 -6.25 7.18
CA LYS A 251 -19.49 -4.95 7.08
C LYS A 251 -20.43 -3.86 6.55
N PRO A 252 -20.30 -2.59 7.00
CA PRO A 252 -21.14 -1.48 6.55
C PRO A 252 -21.18 -1.31 5.02
N CYS A 253 -20.04 -1.52 4.36
CA CYS A 253 -19.94 -1.60 2.91
C CYS A 253 -19.82 -3.06 2.47
N LYS A 254 -20.97 -3.69 2.16
CA LYS A 254 -21.03 -5.13 1.87
C LYS A 254 -20.30 -5.60 0.61
N TRP A 255 -20.01 -4.70 -0.33
CA TRP A 255 -19.36 -5.05 -1.61
C TRP A 255 -18.07 -4.26 -1.77
N GLY A 256 -16.97 -4.95 -2.03
CA GLY A 256 -15.67 -4.31 -2.20
C GLY A 256 -14.51 -5.27 -2.32
N THR A 257 -13.30 -4.73 -2.31
CA THR A 257 -12.07 -5.53 -2.23
C THR A 257 -11.71 -5.70 -0.77
N LYS A 258 -11.60 -6.95 -0.31
CA LYS A 258 -11.20 -7.30 1.07
C LYS A 258 -9.70 -7.08 1.23
N LEU A 259 -9.31 -6.50 2.35
CA LEU A 259 -7.94 -6.38 2.80
C LEU A 259 -7.80 -7.17 4.10
N PHE A 260 -6.81 -8.06 4.19
CA PHE A 260 -6.33 -8.53 5.48
C PHE A 260 -5.41 -7.45 6.04
N MET A 261 -5.59 -7.04 7.28
CA MET A 261 -4.82 -5.97 7.91
C MET A 261 -4.23 -6.46 9.22
N LEU A 262 -2.94 -6.22 9.39
CA LEU A 262 -2.23 -6.35 10.65
C LEU A 262 -1.96 -4.94 11.19
N CYS A 263 -2.56 -4.63 12.33
CA CYS A 263 -2.49 -3.33 12.98
C CYS A 263 -1.78 -3.44 14.33
N CYS A 264 -1.15 -2.36 14.76
CA CYS A 264 -0.69 -2.18 16.12
C CYS A 264 -1.90 -2.03 17.04
N ALA A 265 -2.03 -2.93 18.02
CA ALA A 265 -3.17 -2.91 18.94
C ALA A 265 -3.21 -1.65 19.82
N ARG A 266 -2.04 -1.07 20.12
CA ARG A 266 -1.89 0.11 21.00
C ARG A 266 -2.10 1.45 20.25
N THR A 267 -1.55 1.58 19.04
CA THR A 267 -1.52 2.86 18.31
C THR A 267 -2.49 2.94 17.14
N ALA A 268 -3.15 1.83 16.80
CA ALA A 268 -3.94 1.65 15.58
C ALA A 268 -3.14 1.73 14.27
N TYR A 269 -1.80 1.76 14.30
CA TYR A 269 -0.98 1.85 13.09
C TYR A 269 -1.16 0.62 12.20
N CYS A 270 -1.44 0.79 10.90
CA CYS A 270 -1.47 -0.33 9.96
C CYS A 270 -0.04 -0.71 9.59
N ILE A 271 0.45 -1.80 10.18
CA ILE A 271 1.79 -2.34 9.95
C ILE A 271 1.87 -2.98 8.57
N ARG A 272 0.84 -3.77 8.23
CA ARG A 272 0.76 -4.50 6.98
C ARG A 272 -0.69 -4.63 6.55
N PHE A 273 -0.90 -4.63 5.24
CA PHE A 273 -2.17 -5.06 4.66
C PHE A 273 -1.92 -5.90 3.42
N GLU A 274 -2.86 -6.77 3.10
CA GLU A 274 -2.81 -7.66 1.94
C GLU A 274 -4.14 -7.66 1.21
N VAL A 275 -4.09 -7.48 -0.12
CA VAL A 275 -5.28 -7.52 -0.97
C VAL A 275 -5.72 -8.97 -1.16
N TYR A 276 -6.91 -9.30 -0.66
CA TYR A 276 -7.53 -10.58 -0.94
C TYR A 276 -7.97 -10.64 -2.40
N VAL A 277 -7.44 -11.63 -3.13
CA VAL A 277 -7.70 -11.82 -4.56
C VAL A 277 -8.66 -12.97 -4.86
N GLY A 278 -9.28 -13.58 -3.84
CA GLY A 278 -10.11 -14.78 -4.01
C GLY A 278 -9.29 -16.07 -4.06
N LYS A 279 -9.97 -17.21 -4.27
CA LYS A 279 -9.36 -18.56 -4.30
C LYS A 279 -8.26 -18.69 -5.38
N LYS A 280 -8.49 -18.13 -6.57
CA LYS A 280 -7.52 -18.06 -7.69
C LYS A 280 -6.73 -16.75 -7.63
N GLN A 281 -5.41 -16.83 -7.46
CA GLN A 281 -4.53 -15.64 -7.47
C GLN A 281 -4.06 -15.35 -8.90
N HIS A 282 -3.74 -16.41 -9.64
CA HIS A 282 -3.60 -16.40 -11.09
C HIS A 282 -4.81 -17.05 -11.78
N ILE A 283 -5.14 -16.61 -12.99
CA ILE A 283 -6.28 -17.18 -13.76
C ILE A 283 -6.11 -18.69 -13.95
N ASP A 284 -4.86 -19.14 -14.05
CA ASP A 284 -4.46 -20.52 -14.32
C ASP A 284 -4.27 -21.39 -13.07
N ASP A 285 -4.52 -20.85 -11.86
CA ASP A 285 -4.47 -21.67 -10.64
C ASP A 285 -5.63 -22.69 -10.67
N ALA A 286 -5.27 -23.97 -10.85
CA ALA A 286 -6.17 -25.11 -10.64
C ALA A 286 -6.68 -25.10 -9.19
N SER A 287 -7.85 -25.72 -8.97
CA SER A 287 -8.56 -25.79 -7.69
C SER A 287 -7.75 -26.49 -6.58
N SER A 288 -6.76 -25.79 -6.01
CA SER A 288 -6.11 -26.20 -4.77
C SER A 288 -6.99 -25.80 -3.58
N VAL A 289 -7.00 -26.63 -2.53
CA VAL A 289 -7.57 -26.33 -1.21
C VAL A 289 -7.21 -24.89 -0.78
N ASP A 290 -8.16 -24.14 -0.24
CA ASP A 290 -8.01 -22.72 0.09
C ASP A 290 -7.03 -22.50 1.26
N LYS A 291 -5.73 -22.50 0.96
CA LYS A 291 -4.64 -22.17 1.91
C LYS A 291 -4.51 -20.66 2.16
N LYS A 292 -5.46 -19.82 1.70
CA LYS A 292 -5.33 -18.36 1.65
C LYS A 292 -6.27 -17.61 2.59
N SER A 293 -7.13 -18.32 3.31
CA SER A 293 -8.15 -17.74 4.20
C SER A 293 -8.08 -18.31 5.62
N GLY A 294 -8.78 -17.67 6.56
CA GLY A 294 -8.76 -18.02 7.98
C GLY A 294 -7.34 -18.03 8.57
N PRO A 295 -6.99 -19.01 9.43
CA PRO A 295 -5.70 -19.07 10.13
C PRO A 295 -4.47 -18.91 9.23
N ALA A 296 -4.51 -19.45 8.01
CA ALA A 296 -3.39 -19.36 7.07
C ALA A 296 -3.11 -17.92 6.60
N ALA A 297 -4.13 -17.06 6.56
CA ALA A 297 -3.95 -15.65 6.27
C ALA A 297 -3.20 -14.92 7.39
N VAL A 298 -3.45 -15.28 8.65
CA VAL A 298 -2.74 -14.74 9.83
C VAL A 298 -1.25 -15.09 9.73
N VAL A 299 -0.93 -16.39 9.68
CA VAL A 299 0.46 -16.88 9.62
C VAL A 299 1.24 -16.23 8.48
N ARG A 300 0.64 -16.15 7.30
CA ARG A 300 1.29 -15.56 6.12
C ARG A 300 1.55 -14.07 6.27
N ASN A 301 0.64 -13.32 6.91
CA ASN A 301 0.84 -11.90 7.16
C ASN A 301 1.85 -11.65 8.28
N LEU A 302 1.86 -12.48 9.32
CA LEU A 302 2.88 -12.45 10.37
C LEU A 302 4.27 -12.74 9.80
N LYS A 303 4.46 -13.85 9.07
CA LYS A 303 5.74 -14.17 8.41
C LYS A 303 6.24 -13.08 7.46
N ALA A 304 5.33 -12.42 6.76
CA ALA A 304 5.69 -11.34 5.85
C ALA A 304 5.98 -10.01 6.58
N ALA A 305 5.42 -9.81 7.78
CA ALA A 305 5.74 -8.67 8.64
C ALA A 305 7.05 -8.90 9.40
N PHE A 306 7.33 -10.15 9.77
CA PHE A 306 8.42 -10.61 10.62
C PHE A 306 9.16 -11.79 9.95
N PRO A 307 10.02 -11.55 8.95
CA PRO A 307 10.80 -12.61 8.31
C PRO A 307 11.86 -13.19 9.26
N ASP A 308 12.18 -14.47 9.07
CA ASP A 308 13.03 -15.29 9.96
C ASP A 308 14.38 -14.61 10.28
N GLY A 309 14.72 -14.55 11.57
CA GLY A 309 15.98 -13.99 12.08
C GLY A 309 15.84 -12.71 12.91
N GLN A 310 14.65 -12.10 13.02
CA GLN A 310 14.47 -10.84 13.75
C GLN A 310 13.77 -10.93 15.12
N ASP A 311 13.00 -11.96 15.46
CA ASP A 311 12.15 -11.85 16.67
C ASP A 311 12.12 -13.16 17.49
N LYS A 312 12.96 -13.23 18.52
CA LYS A 312 12.80 -14.19 19.62
C LYS A 312 11.87 -13.55 20.66
N GLY A 313 10.73 -14.15 20.95
CA GLY A 313 9.85 -13.73 22.05
C GLY A 313 8.36 -13.82 21.72
N PHE A 314 7.53 -13.96 22.76
CA PHE A 314 6.08 -14.10 22.63
C PHE A 314 5.45 -12.78 22.14
N ARG A 315 4.58 -12.87 21.12
CA ARG A 315 3.72 -11.78 20.67
C ARG A 315 2.29 -12.10 21.09
N LEU A 316 1.42 -11.10 21.04
CA LEU A 316 0.01 -11.22 21.35
C LEU A 316 -0.79 -10.83 20.12
N VAL A 317 -1.26 -11.80 19.34
CA VAL A 317 -2.04 -11.50 18.14
C VAL A 317 -3.52 -11.69 18.42
N VAL A 318 -4.28 -10.61 18.32
CA VAL A 318 -5.74 -10.60 18.54
C VAL A 318 -6.47 -10.74 17.22
N THR A 319 -7.34 -11.76 17.12
CA THR A 319 -8.09 -12.07 15.89
C THR A 319 -9.56 -12.38 16.18
N ASP A 320 -10.41 -12.16 15.18
CA ASP A 320 -11.81 -12.62 15.19
C ASP A 320 -11.91 -14.13 14.92
N ARG A 321 -13.08 -14.73 15.22
CA ARG A 321 -13.40 -16.16 15.08
C ARG A 321 -12.99 -16.76 13.75
N TYR A 322 -13.18 -16.02 12.65
CA TYR A 322 -12.89 -16.53 11.31
C TYR A 322 -11.42 -16.95 11.13
N TYR A 323 -10.52 -16.41 11.95
CA TYR A 323 -9.08 -16.64 11.92
C TYR A 323 -8.59 -17.63 12.96
N THR A 324 -9.42 -17.95 13.93
CA THR A 324 -9.08 -18.72 15.13
C THR A 324 -8.98 -20.22 14.84
N SER A 325 -7.92 -20.86 15.31
CA SER A 325 -7.84 -22.33 15.42
C SER A 325 -6.85 -22.77 16.50
N VAL A 326 -7.06 -23.96 17.07
CA VAL A 326 -6.14 -24.57 18.05
C VAL A 326 -4.73 -24.72 17.48
N VAL A 327 -4.62 -25.11 16.20
CA VAL A 327 -3.33 -25.19 15.49
C VAL A 327 -2.61 -23.84 15.43
N LEU A 328 -3.37 -22.74 15.37
CA LEU A 328 -2.82 -21.39 15.38
C LEU A 328 -2.40 -20.99 16.80
N ALA A 329 -3.18 -21.36 17.83
CA ALA A 329 -2.88 -21.11 19.25
C ALA A 329 -1.56 -21.75 19.71
N ILE A 330 -1.28 -22.97 19.25
CA ILE A 330 -0.07 -23.75 19.58
C ILE A 330 1.20 -23.17 18.89
N ALA A 331 1.05 -22.24 17.94
CA ALA A 331 2.20 -21.67 17.22
C ALA A 331 3.09 -20.83 18.16
N PRO A 332 4.43 -20.87 17.98
CA PRO A 332 5.41 -20.27 18.90
C PRO A 332 5.33 -18.74 19.07
N ASP A 333 4.45 -18.05 18.35
CA ASP A 333 4.34 -16.59 18.33
C ASP A 333 3.28 -16.01 19.28
N GLY A 334 2.50 -16.83 20.00
CA GLY A 334 1.52 -16.35 20.99
C GLY A 334 0.31 -15.63 20.40
N ILE A 335 -0.89 -16.19 20.60
CA ILE A 335 -2.12 -15.70 19.96
C ILE A 335 -3.24 -15.65 20.99
N LEU A 336 -3.90 -14.51 21.06
CA LEU A 336 -5.02 -14.25 21.95
C LEU A 336 -6.30 -14.16 21.11
N HIS A 337 -7.25 -15.08 21.26
CA HIS A 337 -8.47 -15.02 20.47
C HIS A 337 -9.58 -14.20 21.10
N GLY A 338 -10.59 -13.88 20.27
CA GLY A 338 -11.93 -13.65 20.77
C GLY A 338 -13.08 -14.23 19.93
N ARG A 339 -14.16 -14.40 20.69
CA ARG A 339 -15.60 -14.43 20.39
C ARG A 339 -16.16 -15.56 19.52
N ASP A 340 -16.55 -16.65 20.16
CA ASP A 340 -17.58 -17.55 19.62
C ASP A 340 -18.97 -17.13 20.10
N ASN A 341 -19.99 -17.36 19.29
CA ASN A 341 -21.39 -17.42 19.71
C ASN A 341 -21.85 -18.78 19.18
N TYR A 342 -21.88 -19.82 20.01
CA TYR A 342 -22.66 -21.00 19.68
C TYR A 342 -24.13 -20.63 19.78
N ASP A 343 -24.92 -20.97 18.76
CA ASP A 343 -26.34 -21.18 18.96
C ASP A 343 -26.46 -22.53 19.70
N GLU A 344 -26.27 -22.50 21.01
CA GLU A 344 -26.71 -23.60 21.87
C GLU A 344 -28.23 -23.76 21.67
N PRO A 345 -28.74 -25.00 21.56
CA PRO A 345 -30.18 -25.22 21.50
C PRO A 345 -30.88 -24.50 22.66
N HIS A 346 -32.02 -23.88 22.38
CA HIS A 346 -32.79 -23.01 23.28
C HIS A 346 -33.22 -23.62 24.63
N TRP A 347 -32.90 -24.88 24.89
CA TRP A 347 -33.18 -25.62 26.13
C TRP A 347 -31.97 -25.76 27.07
N LEU A 348 -30.78 -25.27 26.70
CA LEU A 348 -29.69 -25.06 27.67
C LEU A 348 -29.97 -23.80 28.50
N ARG A 349 -29.74 -23.89 29.82
CA ARG A 349 -30.13 -22.92 30.85
C ARG A 349 -29.79 -21.48 30.48
N HIS A 350 -30.73 -20.57 30.77
CA HIS A 350 -30.43 -19.15 30.81
C HIS A 350 -29.56 -18.85 32.02
N GLU A 351 -28.25 -18.77 31.82
CA GLU A 351 -27.34 -18.35 32.88
C GLU A 351 -27.38 -16.82 33.12
N PRO A 352 -27.21 -16.35 34.36
CA PRO A 352 -26.98 -14.95 34.68
C PRO A 352 -25.83 -14.32 33.89
N LYS A 353 -26.01 -13.05 33.48
CA LYS A 353 -24.93 -12.25 32.86
C LYS A 353 -23.71 -12.20 33.78
N GLY A 354 -22.55 -12.56 33.24
CA GLY A 354 -21.27 -12.56 33.94
C GLY A 354 -20.80 -13.93 34.40
N GLU A 355 -21.65 -14.96 34.35
CA GLU A 355 -21.23 -16.33 34.63
C GLU A 355 -20.19 -16.82 33.62
N GLN A 356 -19.30 -17.70 34.08
CA GLN A 356 -18.20 -18.21 33.28
C GLN A 356 -17.83 -19.65 33.62
N GLU A 357 -17.41 -20.38 32.59
CA GLU A 357 -16.76 -21.69 32.69
C GLU A 357 -15.37 -21.57 32.03
N GLN A 358 -14.35 -22.15 32.66
CA GLN A 358 -12.98 -22.14 32.17
C GLN A 358 -12.41 -23.56 32.15
N GLN A 359 -11.60 -23.88 31.13
CA GLN A 359 -10.82 -25.11 31.07
C GLN A 359 -9.39 -24.77 30.62
N GLU A 360 -8.43 -25.40 31.28
CA GLU A 360 -7.01 -25.28 30.97
C GLU A 360 -6.49 -26.58 30.37
N ASP A 361 -5.49 -26.50 29.50
CA ASP A 361 -4.73 -27.64 29.03
C ASP A 361 -3.32 -27.64 29.66
N SER A 362 -2.72 -28.82 29.71
CA SER A 362 -1.32 -29.11 30.03
C SER A 362 -0.29 -28.19 29.35
N THR A 363 -0.68 -27.48 28.29
CA THR A 363 0.16 -26.59 27.48
C THR A 363 -0.01 -25.08 27.76
N LYS A 364 -0.73 -24.66 28.83
CA LYS A 364 -1.08 -23.26 29.17
C LYS A 364 -2.04 -22.58 28.17
N GLU A 365 -2.88 -23.39 27.54
CA GLU A 365 -3.98 -22.93 26.69
C GLU A 365 -5.26 -22.92 27.49
N HIS A 366 -6.05 -21.87 27.31
CA HIS A 366 -7.30 -21.70 28.03
C HIS A 366 -8.46 -21.55 27.06
N SER A 367 -9.49 -22.37 27.25
CA SER A 367 -10.80 -22.16 26.65
C SER A 367 -11.73 -21.56 27.70
N ILE A 368 -12.38 -20.46 27.35
CA ILE A 368 -13.20 -19.68 28.29
C ILE A 368 -14.57 -19.49 27.66
N LYS A 369 -15.62 -19.88 28.38
CA LYS A 369 -17.03 -19.56 28.06
C LYS A 369 -17.48 -18.48 29.03
N TRP A 370 -17.88 -17.32 28.52
CA TRP A 370 -18.38 -16.18 29.30
C TRP A 370 -19.78 -15.78 28.84
N TRP A 371 -20.70 -15.60 29.78
CA TRP A 371 -22.10 -15.34 29.48
C TRP A 371 -22.40 -13.84 29.47
N ASP A 372 -22.59 -13.27 28.27
CA ASP A 372 -23.15 -11.92 28.10
C ASP A 372 -24.67 -12.04 27.95
N SER A 373 -25.25 -11.47 26.89
CA SER A 373 -26.64 -11.77 26.50
C SER A 373 -26.79 -13.15 25.83
N LYS A 374 -25.66 -13.75 25.44
CA LYS A 374 -25.48 -15.07 24.83
C LYS A 374 -24.11 -15.63 25.26
N PRO A 375 -23.88 -16.95 25.21
CA PRO A 375 -22.56 -17.51 25.47
C PRO A 375 -21.53 -16.95 24.51
N VAL A 376 -20.40 -16.52 25.06
CA VAL A 376 -19.24 -16.04 24.32
C VAL A 376 -18.04 -16.91 24.61
N PHE A 377 -17.39 -17.48 23.59
CA PHE A 377 -16.20 -18.30 23.81
C PHE A 377 -14.92 -17.59 23.39
N PHE A 378 -13.85 -17.80 24.15
CA PHE A 378 -12.50 -17.31 23.91
C PHE A 378 -11.54 -18.49 23.95
N LEU A 379 -10.51 -18.44 23.11
CA LEU A 379 -9.39 -19.37 23.12
C LEU A 379 -8.14 -18.52 23.31
N CYS A 380 -7.34 -18.76 24.33
CA CYS A 380 -6.18 -17.91 24.58
C CYS A 380 -5.00 -18.69 25.10
N THR A 381 -3.80 -18.23 24.75
CA THR A 381 -2.55 -18.83 25.17
C THR A 381 -1.81 -17.81 26.04
N GLY A 382 -1.43 -18.20 27.25
CA GLY A 382 -0.64 -17.35 28.15
C GLY A 382 -1.39 -16.16 28.80
N SER A 383 -2.72 -16.13 28.74
CA SER A 383 -3.53 -15.11 29.43
C SER A 383 -3.69 -15.42 30.91
N ASP A 384 -3.71 -14.38 31.73
CA ASP A 384 -4.23 -14.46 33.09
C ASP A 384 -5.74 -14.74 33.10
N LEU A 385 -6.15 -15.81 33.78
CA LEU A 385 -7.54 -16.24 33.96
C LEU A 385 -8.31 -15.43 35.00
N ALA A 386 -7.65 -14.46 35.66
CA ALA A 386 -8.25 -13.63 36.67
C ALA A 386 -9.57 -12.96 36.22
N LEU A 387 -10.46 -12.81 37.19
CA LEU A 387 -11.69 -12.05 37.06
C LEU A 387 -11.41 -10.54 37.02
N ASP A 388 -12.12 -9.85 36.13
CA ASP A 388 -12.19 -8.40 36.02
C ASP A 388 -13.67 -7.98 35.84
N ARG A 389 -13.92 -6.69 35.61
CA ARG A 389 -15.25 -6.14 35.39
C ARG A 389 -15.28 -5.34 34.09
N VAL A 390 -16.40 -5.43 33.38
CA VAL A 390 -16.70 -4.61 32.19
C VAL A 390 -18.03 -3.89 32.36
N VAL A 391 -18.08 -2.63 31.93
CA VAL A 391 -19.32 -1.86 31.91
C VAL A 391 -20.11 -2.23 30.66
N ARG A 392 -21.35 -2.71 30.87
CA ARG A 392 -22.31 -3.00 29.81
C ARG A 392 -23.48 -2.04 29.88
N ARG A 393 -23.94 -1.58 28.72
CA ARG A 393 -25.13 -0.75 28.60
C ARG A 393 -26.34 -1.64 28.35
N GLU A 394 -27.32 -1.58 29.23
CA GLU A 394 -28.59 -2.28 29.06
C GLU A 394 -29.46 -1.61 27.99
N LYS A 395 -30.50 -2.32 27.53
CA LYS A 395 -31.44 -1.79 26.53
C LYS A 395 -32.17 -0.52 27.00
N THR A 396 -32.27 -0.32 28.31
CA THR A 396 -32.83 0.87 28.96
C THR A 396 -31.91 2.09 28.88
N GLY A 397 -30.63 1.90 28.52
CA GLY A 397 -29.62 2.95 28.51
C GLY A 397 -28.76 2.99 29.78
N ASP A 398 -29.14 2.26 30.82
CA ASP A 398 -28.42 2.15 32.09
C ASP A 398 -27.10 1.41 31.90
N GLN A 399 -26.10 1.79 32.69
CA GLN A 399 -24.80 1.13 32.71
C GLN A 399 -24.71 0.21 33.93
N ARG A 400 -24.30 -1.03 33.71
CA ARG A 400 -24.09 -2.03 34.75
C ARG A 400 -22.70 -2.64 34.61
N GLU A 401 -22.01 -2.79 35.74
CA GLU A 401 -20.80 -3.60 35.79
C GLU A 401 -21.16 -5.08 35.75
N VAL A 402 -20.51 -5.80 34.85
CA VAL A 402 -20.65 -7.24 34.69
C VAL A 402 -19.26 -7.85 34.89
N PRO A 403 -19.13 -8.88 35.73
CA PRO A 403 -17.88 -9.60 35.90
C PRO A 403 -17.53 -10.33 34.60
N CYS A 404 -16.25 -10.37 34.27
CA CYS A 404 -15.76 -11.04 33.08
C CYS A 404 -14.33 -11.55 33.27
N PRO A 405 -13.92 -12.61 32.56
CA PRO A 405 -12.53 -12.98 32.48
C PRO A 405 -11.69 -11.82 31.91
N LYS A 406 -10.47 -11.62 32.43
CA LYS A 406 -9.55 -10.58 31.94
C LYS A 406 -9.32 -10.65 30.44
N ALA A 407 -9.26 -11.85 29.87
CA ALA A 407 -9.16 -12.10 28.43
C ALA A 407 -10.23 -11.35 27.60
N VAL A 408 -11.45 -11.15 28.14
CA VAL A 408 -12.52 -10.38 27.48
C VAL A 408 -12.14 -8.90 27.36
N LYS A 409 -11.56 -8.34 28.41
CA LYS A 409 -11.13 -6.94 28.44
C LYS A 409 -9.91 -6.72 27.54
N ASP A 410 -8.95 -7.64 27.58
CA ASP A 410 -7.77 -7.64 26.71
C ASP A 410 -8.16 -7.75 25.24
N TYR A 411 -9.09 -8.65 24.89
CA TYR A 411 -9.61 -8.74 23.53
C TYR A 411 -10.16 -7.41 23.03
N HIS A 412 -11.08 -6.78 23.77
CA HIS A 412 -11.66 -5.50 23.35
C HIS A 412 -10.62 -4.37 23.30
N LYS A 413 -9.68 -4.33 24.26
CA LYS A 413 -8.58 -3.35 24.31
C LYS A 413 -7.72 -3.44 23.06
N TYR A 414 -7.26 -4.65 22.72
CA TYR A 414 -6.28 -4.83 21.66
C TYR A 414 -6.92 -4.88 20.26
N MET A 415 -8.10 -5.48 20.11
CA MET A 415 -8.87 -5.45 18.86
C MET A 415 -9.29 -4.00 18.50
N GLY A 416 -9.50 -3.17 19.53
CA GLY A 416 -9.82 -1.75 19.37
C GLY A 416 -8.82 -0.98 18.49
N GLY A 417 -7.54 -1.40 18.44
CA GLY A 417 -6.55 -0.79 17.54
C GLY A 417 -6.93 -0.91 16.06
N PHE A 418 -7.43 -2.07 15.62
CA PHE A 418 -7.93 -2.25 14.26
C PHE A 418 -9.20 -1.41 14.02
N ASP A 419 -10.15 -1.45 14.95
CA ASP A 419 -11.42 -0.71 14.84
C ASP A 419 -11.21 0.80 14.73
N VAL A 420 -10.27 1.35 15.51
CA VAL A 420 -9.88 2.77 15.44
C VAL A 420 -9.30 3.10 14.07
N HIS A 421 -8.45 2.24 13.51
CA HIS A 421 -7.88 2.47 12.17
C HIS A 421 -8.99 2.52 11.11
N ASP A 422 -9.89 1.54 11.08
CA ASP A 422 -10.95 1.47 10.08
C ASP A 422 -11.97 2.61 10.25
N GLN A 423 -12.26 3.01 11.49
CA GLN A 423 -13.11 4.16 11.79
C GLN A 423 -12.50 5.46 11.26
N LEU A 424 -11.21 5.71 11.52
CA LEU A 424 -10.52 6.90 11.01
C LEU A 424 -10.57 6.95 9.48
N ARG A 425 -10.37 5.79 8.84
CA ARG A 425 -10.36 5.64 7.38
C ARG A 425 -11.73 5.86 6.74
N LEU A 426 -12.80 5.22 7.22
CA LEU A 426 -14.10 5.16 6.53
C LEU A 426 -15.15 6.13 7.03
N LEU A 427 -15.13 6.49 8.31
CA LEU A 427 -16.29 7.13 8.97
C LEU A 427 -16.17 8.64 9.14
N ARG A 428 -14.99 9.24 8.92
CA ARG A 428 -14.80 10.70 9.06
C ARG A 428 -14.49 11.42 7.74
N TYR A 429 -13.30 11.21 7.16
CA TYR A 429 -12.77 12.01 6.04
C TYR A 429 -12.28 11.16 4.86
N SER A 430 -13.03 10.12 4.49
CA SER A 430 -12.63 9.18 3.42
C SER A 430 -12.69 9.81 2.03
N LEU A 431 -11.55 9.86 1.34
CA LEU A 431 -11.46 10.19 -0.08
C LEU A 431 -12.28 9.22 -0.93
N GLN A 432 -12.21 7.93 -0.61
CA GLN A 432 -12.90 6.89 -1.36
C GLN A 432 -14.42 7.09 -1.38
N ARG A 433 -14.98 7.68 -0.32
CA ARG A 433 -16.42 7.99 -0.21
C ARG A 433 -16.79 9.38 -0.75
N ALA A 434 -15.81 10.27 -0.94
CA ALA A 434 -16.05 11.64 -1.40
C ALA A 434 -16.44 11.73 -2.88
N VAL A 435 -16.01 10.77 -3.70
CA VAL A 435 -16.24 10.77 -5.15
C VAL A 435 -16.41 9.35 -5.69
N THR A 436 -17.28 9.20 -6.70
CA THR A 436 -17.50 7.93 -7.39
C THR A 436 -16.88 7.96 -8.78
N PHE A 437 -16.23 6.85 -9.15
CA PHE A 437 -15.67 6.65 -10.48
C PHE A 437 -16.30 5.46 -11.17
N ARG A 438 -16.53 5.58 -12.48
CA ARG A 438 -16.97 4.44 -13.32
C ARG A 438 -15.95 3.29 -13.30
N LYS A 439 -14.66 3.61 -13.22
CA LYS A 439 -13.57 2.62 -13.19
C LYS A 439 -13.19 2.29 -11.75
N TYR A 440 -13.37 1.03 -11.36
CA TYR A 440 -13.24 0.56 -9.99
C TYR A 440 -11.88 0.88 -9.36
N TYR A 441 -10.79 0.71 -10.11
CA TYR A 441 -9.43 0.84 -9.59
C TYR A 441 -9.10 2.25 -9.08
N LYS A 442 -9.82 3.29 -9.56
CA LYS A 442 -9.65 4.66 -9.08
C LYS A 442 -10.19 4.84 -7.67
N SER A 443 -11.34 4.22 -7.38
CA SER A 443 -11.90 4.19 -6.03
C SER A 443 -11.01 3.38 -5.08
N LEU A 444 -10.49 2.24 -5.53
CA LEU A 444 -9.52 1.47 -4.73
C LEU A 444 -8.26 2.27 -4.41
N PHE A 445 -7.72 3.01 -5.39
CA PHE A 445 -6.60 3.92 -5.15
C PHE A 445 -6.91 4.97 -4.08
N LEU A 446 -8.07 5.61 -4.10
CA LEU A 446 -8.44 6.56 -3.04
C LEU A 446 -8.50 5.89 -1.67
N GLY A 447 -8.97 4.66 -1.57
CA GLY A 447 -8.96 3.89 -0.32
C GLY A 447 -7.54 3.54 0.16
N LEU A 448 -6.59 3.35 -0.76
CA LEU A 448 -5.17 3.17 -0.43
C LEU A 448 -4.51 4.48 0.01
N VAL A 449 -4.90 5.61 -0.57
CA VAL A 449 -4.48 6.95 -0.10
C VAL A 449 -5.03 7.21 1.32
N ASP A 450 -6.29 6.83 1.60
CA ASP A 450 -6.88 6.94 2.94
C ASP A 450 -6.03 6.17 3.98
N LEU A 451 -5.55 4.95 3.68
CA LEU A 451 -4.66 4.20 4.58
C LEU A 451 -3.36 4.95 4.89
N ALA A 452 -2.73 5.54 3.86
CA ALA A 452 -1.48 6.29 4.04
C ALA A 452 -1.68 7.54 4.89
N ILE A 453 -2.80 8.24 4.71
CA ILE A 453 -3.16 9.42 5.49
C ILE A 453 -3.41 9.06 6.97
N VAL A 454 -4.12 7.96 7.24
CA VAL A 454 -4.38 7.48 8.61
C VAL A 454 -3.07 7.08 9.30
N ASN A 455 -2.18 6.34 8.62
CA ASN A 455 -0.86 6.03 9.16
C ASN A 455 -0.04 7.30 9.45
N GLY A 456 -0.07 8.30 8.56
CA GLY A 456 0.52 9.62 8.79
C GLY A 456 -0.02 10.29 10.05
N TYR A 457 -1.34 10.33 10.20
CA TYR A 457 -1.98 10.92 11.38
C TYR A 457 -1.60 10.20 12.69
N ILE A 458 -1.44 8.88 12.65
CA ILE A 458 -1.00 8.11 13.82
C ILE A 458 0.45 8.45 14.20
N VAL A 459 1.35 8.56 13.22
CA VAL A 459 2.74 9.01 13.46
C VAL A 459 2.78 10.44 14.01
N HIS A 460 1.96 11.34 13.47
CA HIS A 460 1.84 12.71 13.96
C HIS A 460 1.42 12.77 15.43
N ARG A 461 0.43 11.97 15.84
CA ARG A 461 0.01 11.88 17.23
C ARG A 461 1.13 11.38 18.14
N ALA A 462 1.83 10.32 17.74
CA ALA A 462 2.94 9.76 18.49
C ALA A 462 4.13 10.74 18.59
N TYR A 463 4.40 11.53 17.55
CA TYR A 463 5.41 12.59 17.59
C TYR A 463 5.10 13.64 18.67
N HIS A 464 3.87 14.15 18.71
CA HIS A 464 3.47 15.15 19.69
C HIS A 464 3.42 14.59 21.12
N GLU A 465 3.00 13.34 21.27
CA GLU A 465 3.06 12.61 22.54
C GLU A 465 4.49 12.51 23.06
N ALA A 466 5.45 12.08 22.22
CA ALA A 466 6.86 12.02 22.58
C ALA A 466 7.48 13.39 22.91
N LYS A 467 6.95 14.48 22.34
CA LYS A 467 7.36 15.86 22.61
C LYS A 467 6.60 16.51 23.78
N GLY A 468 5.62 15.85 24.38
CA GLY A 468 4.75 16.45 25.41
C GLY A 468 3.90 17.63 24.89
N THR A 469 3.61 17.67 23.59
CA THR A 469 2.85 18.75 22.94
C THR A 469 1.48 18.24 22.49
N ARG A 470 0.55 19.16 22.21
CA ARG A 470 -0.81 18.78 21.79
C ARG A 470 -0.86 18.47 20.29
N PRO A 471 -1.25 17.25 19.86
CA PRO A 471 -1.40 16.94 18.45
C PRO A 471 -2.60 17.65 17.82
N LEU A 472 -2.56 17.82 16.50
CA LEU A 472 -3.73 18.24 15.74
C LEU A 472 -4.84 17.18 15.89
N THR A 473 -6.09 17.63 15.95
CA THR A 473 -7.23 16.73 15.75
C THR A 473 -7.25 16.20 14.32
N HIS A 474 -7.93 15.07 14.07
CA HIS A 474 -7.97 14.46 12.74
C HIS A 474 -8.46 15.45 11.65
N VAL A 475 -9.48 16.27 11.95
CA VAL A 475 -9.95 17.29 11.00
C VAL A 475 -8.92 18.39 10.75
N GLN A 476 -8.20 18.82 11.79
CA GLN A 476 -7.14 19.82 11.64
C GLN A 476 -5.97 19.27 10.84
N TYR A 477 -5.61 18.00 11.04
CA TYR A 477 -4.59 17.30 10.26
C TYR A 477 -4.96 17.23 8.76
N ILE A 478 -6.18 16.78 8.45
CA ILE A 478 -6.69 16.76 7.05
C ILE A 478 -6.76 18.17 6.46
N ARG A 479 -7.16 19.17 7.27
CA ARG A 479 -7.17 20.57 6.86
C ARG A 479 -5.77 21.08 6.55
N LYS A 480 -4.77 20.81 7.39
CA LYS A 480 -3.38 21.23 7.11
C LYS A 480 -2.85 20.54 5.86
N LEU A 481 -3.03 19.22 5.74
CA LEU A 481 -2.61 18.46 4.56
C LEU A 481 -3.24 18.97 3.25
N HIS A 482 -4.54 19.25 3.22
CA HIS A 482 -5.16 19.75 1.99
C HIS A 482 -4.62 21.13 1.57
N LEU A 483 -4.38 22.03 2.54
CA LEU A 483 -3.82 23.36 2.26
C LEU A 483 -2.42 23.24 1.68
N GLU A 484 -1.59 22.34 2.20
CA GLU A 484 -0.23 22.12 1.71
C GLU A 484 -0.28 21.50 0.28
N LEU A 485 -1.14 20.52 0.04
CA LEU A 485 -1.24 19.84 -1.26
C LEU A 485 -1.76 20.73 -2.40
N ILE A 486 -2.72 21.63 -2.15
CA ILE A 486 -3.28 22.50 -3.21
C ILE A 486 -2.32 23.61 -3.66
N HIS A 487 -1.26 23.88 -2.89
CA HIS A 487 -0.24 24.88 -3.20
C HIS A 487 1.04 24.28 -3.80
N LEU A 488 1.11 22.96 -3.97
CA LEU A 488 2.27 22.29 -4.56
C LEU A 488 2.54 22.76 -6.00
N LYS A 489 3.81 23.04 -6.27
CA LYS A 489 4.32 23.44 -7.58
C LYS A 489 5.13 22.30 -8.20
N ASP A 490 5.38 22.43 -9.49
CA ASP A 490 6.21 21.47 -10.23
C ASP A 490 7.64 21.38 -9.67
N SER A 491 8.18 22.51 -9.22
CA SER A 491 9.49 22.62 -8.57
C SER A 491 9.61 21.79 -7.29
N ASP A 492 8.50 21.41 -6.67
CA ASP A 492 8.49 20.70 -5.39
C ASP A 492 8.54 19.18 -5.60
N MET A 493 8.33 18.69 -6.83
CA MET A 493 8.16 17.27 -7.14
C MET A 493 9.45 16.59 -7.61
N TYR A 494 10.57 16.86 -6.93
CA TYR A 494 11.86 16.19 -7.15
C TYR A 494 12.15 15.14 -6.06
N GLU A 495 12.93 14.11 -6.41
CA GLU A 495 13.36 13.10 -5.44
C GLU A 495 14.33 13.71 -4.43
N GLY A 496 14.09 13.47 -3.14
CA GLY A 496 14.87 14.05 -2.05
C GLY A 496 14.28 15.31 -1.43
N ASN A 497 13.19 15.87 -1.98
CA ASN A 497 12.45 16.92 -1.27
C ASN A 497 11.88 16.36 0.05
N THR A 498 12.27 16.98 1.16
CA THR A 498 11.86 16.57 2.51
C THR A 498 10.56 17.25 2.96
N PHE A 499 10.05 18.23 2.19
CA PHE A 499 8.86 19.02 2.52
C PHE A 499 8.93 19.63 3.93
N GLY A 500 10.12 20.14 4.28
CA GLY A 500 10.39 20.77 5.56
C GLY A 500 10.74 19.81 6.70
N ALA A 501 10.83 18.51 6.44
CA ALA A 501 11.40 17.55 7.39
C ALA A 501 12.94 17.54 7.33
N ASP A 502 13.58 17.11 8.41
CA ASP A 502 15.03 16.89 8.41
C ASP A 502 15.40 15.81 7.38
N PRO A 503 16.47 16.00 6.58
CA PRO A 503 16.89 15.02 5.59
C PRO A 503 17.18 13.67 6.25
N PRO A 504 16.69 12.55 5.68
CA PRO A 504 17.06 11.23 6.18
C PRO A 504 18.58 11.03 6.00
N PRO A 505 19.24 10.25 6.88
CA PRO A 505 20.64 9.91 6.69
C PRO A 505 20.82 9.18 5.35
N PRO A 506 22.01 9.28 4.72
CA PRO A 506 22.32 8.50 3.53
C PRO A 506 22.13 7.01 3.84
N VAL A 507 21.40 6.32 2.97
CA VAL A 507 21.09 4.90 3.09
C VAL A 507 22.40 4.10 3.05
N SER A 508 22.87 3.62 4.20
CA SER A 508 23.93 2.60 4.28
C SER A 508 23.35 1.28 3.77
N THR A 509 23.91 0.78 2.68
CA THR A 509 23.45 -0.38 1.91
C THR A 509 23.83 -1.72 2.55
N GLU A 510 23.94 -1.78 3.89
CA GLU A 510 24.58 -2.92 4.57
C GLU A 510 23.62 -3.99 5.11
N ASN A 511 22.28 -3.81 5.01
CA ASN A 511 21.32 -4.79 5.57
C ASN A 511 20.43 -5.50 4.53
N ASP A 512 20.72 -5.39 3.23
CA ASP A 512 20.02 -6.19 2.19
C ASP A 512 20.69 -7.56 1.93
N ALA A 513 21.74 -7.91 2.68
CA ALA A 513 22.48 -9.16 2.53
C ALA A 513 22.13 -10.20 3.61
N LEU A 514 20.85 -10.50 3.84
CA LEU A 514 20.46 -11.71 4.60
C LEU A 514 18.99 -12.12 4.36
N ALA A 515 18.61 -12.36 3.10
CA ALA A 515 17.33 -13.00 2.79
C ALA A 515 17.35 -13.72 1.43
N THR A 516 18.36 -14.57 1.20
CA THR A 516 18.29 -15.56 0.12
C THR A 516 19.24 -16.72 0.39
N SER A 517 18.77 -17.73 1.11
CA SER A 517 19.38 -19.07 1.07
C SER A 517 18.35 -20.15 1.43
N ALA A 518 17.91 -20.88 0.39
CA ALA A 518 17.44 -22.28 0.36
C ALA A 518 16.59 -22.44 -0.92
N ASN A 519 17.25 -22.60 -2.07
CA ASN A 519 17.45 -23.84 -2.83
C ASN A 519 16.29 -24.16 -3.77
N ASP A 520 16.46 -23.85 -5.06
CA ASP A 520 16.48 -24.91 -6.09
C ASP A 520 17.18 -24.43 -7.36
N GLU A 521 17.77 -25.38 -8.09
CA GLU A 521 18.87 -25.25 -9.05
C GLU A 521 18.47 -24.65 -10.42
N GLY A 522 19.36 -23.84 -11.01
CA GLY A 522 19.31 -23.46 -12.44
C GLY A 522 19.78 -22.04 -12.79
N GLY A 523 21.07 -21.91 -13.15
CA GLY A 523 21.78 -20.79 -13.82
C GLY A 523 21.10 -19.40 -13.95
N SER A 524 21.54 -18.43 -13.15
CA SER A 524 21.14 -17.03 -13.23
C SER A 524 22.05 -16.18 -14.13
N SER A 525 21.41 -15.39 -15.01
CA SER A 525 21.94 -14.12 -15.50
C SER A 525 21.13 -13.03 -14.80
N GLU A 526 21.74 -12.31 -13.84
CA GLU A 526 21.14 -11.13 -13.22
C GLU A 526 20.79 -10.09 -14.30
N HIS A 527 19.49 -9.88 -14.56
CA HIS A 527 19.04 -8.86 -15.51
C HIS A 527 19.19 -7.46 -14.88
N VAL A 528 20.35 -6.85 -15.07
CA VAL A 528 20.56 -5.42 -14.82
C VAL A 528 19.63 -4.60 -15.73
N ILE A 529 18.81 -3.73 -15.14
CA ILE A 529 17.82 -2.94 -15.89
C ILE A 529 18.50 -1.69 -16.46
N HIS A 530 18.72 -1.67 -17.77
CA HIS A 530 19.26 -0.52 -18.49
C HIS A 530 18.16 0.49 -18.84
N SER A 531 18.27 1.73 -18.36
CA SER A 531 17.31 2.80 -18.68
C SER A 531 18.03 4.07 -19.16
N PRO A 532 17.50 4.77 -20.18
CA PRO A 532 18.15 5.96 -20.75
C PRO A 532 17.99 7.15 -19.83
N LYS A 533 19.12 7.72 -19.39
CA LYS A 533 19.21 8.95 -18.61
C LYS A 533 19.65 10.10 -19.51
N GLN A 534 19.20 11.32 -19.23
CA GLN A 534 19.60 12.50 -20.01
C GLN A 534 20.64 13.32 -19.23
N VAL A 535 21.58 13.96 -19.94
CA VAL A 535 22.59 14.84 -19.36
C VAL A 535 21.93 16.11 -18.84
N ASP A 536 22.20 16.44 -17.58
CA ASP A 536 21.67 17.63 -16.90
C ASP A 536 22.62 18.84 -16.90
N GLU A 537 23.78 18.72 -17.55
CA GLU A 537 24.73 19.80 -17.76
C GLU A 537 24.31 20.69 -18.97
N TRP A 538 24.34 22.01 -18.80
CA TRP A 538 23.98 23.01 -19.82
C TRP A 538 25.15 23.93 -20.16
N ARG A 539 25.29 24.35 -21.43
CA ARG A 539 26.30 25.30 -21.89
C ARG A 539 25.68 26.38 -22.78
N LYS A 540 26.18 27.61 -22.65
CA LYS A 540 25.80 28.75 -23.51
C LYS A 540 26.58 28.67 -24.82
N HIS A 541 25.88 28.61 -25.96
CA HIS A 541 26.47 28.61 -27.30
C HIS A 541 25.66 29.54 -28.21
N SER A 542 26.32 30.54 -28.80
CA SER A 542 25.67 31.55 -29.66
C SER A 542 24.44 32.22 -29.00
N GLY A 543 24.55 32.59 -27.72
CA GLY A 543 23.48 33.25 -26.96
C GLY A 543 22.34 32.35 -26.47
N GLN A 544 22.28 31.09 -26.89
CA GLN A 544 21.26 30.12 -26.46
C GLN A 544 21.81 29.09 -25.46
N LEU A 545 21.01 28.73 -24.46
CA LEU A 545 21.29 27.62 -23.55
C LEU A 545 21.00 26.29 -24.25
N LYS A 546 22.03 25.47 -24.45
CA LYS A 546 21.91 24.13 -25.03
C LYS A 546 22.48 23.10 -24.06
N ARG A 547 21.83 21.93 -23.96
CA ARG A 547 22.36 20.81 -23.16
C ARG A 547 23.70 20.35 -23.73
N VAL A 548 24.63 20.02 -22.85
CA VAL A 548 25.93 19.48 -23.25
C VAL A 548 25.71 18.14 -23.95
N GLN A 549 26.23 18.05 -25.17
CA GLN A 549 26.19 16.81 -25.95
C GLN A 549 27.53 16.10 -25.81
N ARG A 550 27.49 14.77 -25.67
CA ARG A 550 28.66 13.89 -25.59
C ARG A 550 28.68 12.95 -26.80
N ASN A 551 29.84 12.40 -27.14
CA ASN A 551 29.98 11.54 -28.32
C ASN A 551 29.24 10.22 -28.11
N CYS A 552 28.35 9.87 -29.03
CA CYS A 552 27.65 8.59 -29.02
C CYS A 552 28.65 7.45 -29.31
N LYS A 553 28.66 6.42 -28.46
CA LYS A 553 29.62 5.32 -28.58
C LYS A 553 29.41 4.50 -29.84
N VAL A 554 28.17 4.11 -30.14
CA VAL A 554 27.82 3.36 -31.35
C VAL A 554 28.06 4.17 -32.62
N CYS A 555 27.69 5.45 -32.68
CA CYS A 555 27.99 6.28 -33.86
C CYS A 555 29.49 6.47 -34.07
N SER A 556 30.29 6.42 -32.99
CA SER A 556 31.75 6.51 -33.09
C SER A 556 32.38 5.19 -33.56
N LEU A 557 31.73 4.05 -33.29
CA LEU A 557 32.14 2.73 -33.75
C LEU A 557 31.78 2.52 -35.23
N LEU A 558 30.57 2.90 -35.62
CA LEU A 558 30.01 2.66 -36.96
C LEU A 558 30.25 3.80 -37.96
N ARG A 559 31.19 4.71 -37.68
CA ARG A 559 31.52 5.81 -38.61
C ARG A 559 32.32 5.30 -39.80
N SER A 560 32.04 5.85 -40.97
CA SER A 560 32.90 5.77 -42.15
C SER A 560 34.19 6.55 -41.90
N ASP A 561 35.31 6.11 -42.47
CA ASP A 561 36.59 6.80 -42.30
C ASP A 561 36.49 8.25 -42.83
N GLY A 562 37.03 9.19 -42.06
CA GLY A 562 36.93 10.63 -42.31
C GLY A 562 35.70 11.36 -41.74
N LYS A 563 34.66 10.66 -41.23
CA LYS A 563 33.46 11.30 -40.65
C LYS A 563 33.49 11.40 -39.12
N ARG A 564 32.99 12.52 -38.57
CA ARG A 564 32.81 12.68 -37.11
C ARG A 564 31.63 11.84 -36.63
N GLY A 565 31.81 11.13 -35.52
CA GLY A 565 30.74 10.39 -34.85
C GLY A 565 29.64 11.33 -34.33
N GLY A 566 28.40 10.84 -34.29
CA GLY A 566 27.26 11.62 -33.78
C GLY A 566 27.36 11.91 -32.29
N THR A 567 26.76 13.02 -31.85
CA THR A 567 26.65 13.41 -30.44
C THR A 567 25.24 13.12 -29.90
N THR A 568 25.12 12.98 -28.58
CA THR A 568 23.85 12.68 -27.88
C THR A 568 23.84 13.31 -26.49
N THR A 569 22.65 13.56 -25.97
CA THR A 569 22.41 13.97 -24.58
C THR A 569 21.99 12.81 -23.69
N TYR A 570 21.90 11.58 -24.22
CA TYR A 570 21.44 10.41 -23.46
C TYR A 570 22.57 9.45 -23.13
N TYR A 571 22.50 8.83 -21.97
CA TYR A 571 23.47 7.85 -21.49
C TYR A 571 22.83 6.70 -20.71
N CYS A 572 23.57 5.61 -20.58
CA CYS A 572 23.31 4.52 -19.66
C CYS A 572 24.47 4.40 -18.67
N ASP A 573 24.18 4.38 -17.37
CA ASP A 573 25.17 4.15 -16.30
C ASP A 573 25.10 2.74 -15.70
N ALA A 574 24.14 1.91 -16.15
CA ALA A 574 24.01 0.52 -15.74
C ALA A 574 24.81 -0.45 -16.63
N CYS A 575 25.45 0.04 -17.70
CA CYS A 575 26.32 -0.76 -18.58
C CYS A 575 27.58 -1.23 -17.86
N PHE A 576 28.14 -2.35 -18.29
CA PHE A 576 29.32 -3.01 -17.70
C PHE A 576 30.59 -2.12 -17.65
N THR A 577 30.58 -0.94 -18.27
CA THR A 577 31.70 -0.01 -18.30
C THR A 577 31.69 0.91 -17.07
N ALA A 578 32.85 1.14 -16.46
CA ALA A 578 33.02 2.02 -15.28
C ALA A 578 32.63 3.50 -15.48
N LEU A 579 32.19 3.88 -16.67
CA LEU A 579 31.74 5.23 -17.02
C LEU A 579 30.41 5.17 -17.78
N PRO A 580 29.59 6.23 -17.68
CA PRO A 580 28.38 6.38 -18.48
C PRO A 580 28.60 6.17 -19.99
N VAL A 581 27.78 5.32 -20.60
CA VAL A 581 27.80 5.08 -22.05
C VAL A 581 26.78 5.99 -22.73
N TYR A 582 27.27 6.94 -23.53
CA TYR A 582 26.41 7.87 -24.27
C TYR A 582 25.90 7.26 -25.58
N LEU A 583 24.58 7.24 -25.78
CA LEU A 583 23.92 6.58 -26.92
C LEU A 583 22.81 7.45 -27.55
N CYS A 584 22.68 7.43 -28.87
CA CYS A 584 21.57 8.07 -29.58
C CYS A 584 20.28 7.23 -29.45
N MET A 585 19.17 7.87 -29.08
CA MET A 585 17.87 7.21 -28.95
C MET A 585 17.09 7.10 -30.27
N LYS A 586 17.47 7.86 -31.31
CA LYS A 586 16.80 7.80 -32.61
C LYS A 586 17.40 6.69 -33.49
N PRO A 587 16.59 5.97 -34.28
CA PRO A 587 17.09 5.05 -35.28
C PRO A 587 18.02 5.78 -36.27
N LYS A 588 19.24 5.27 -36.44
CA LYS A 588 20.31 5.94 -37.22
C LYS A 588 21.18 5.00 -38.03
N HIS A 589 21.24 3.71 -37.68
CA HIS A 589 22.11 2.75 -38.35
C HIS A 589 21.29 1.54 -38.79
N MET A 590 21.56 1.07 -40.01
CA MET A 590 21.05 -0.19 -40.53
C MET A 590 21.93 -1.32 -40.02
N MET A 591 21.33 -2.33 -39.41
CA MET A 591 22.02 -3.52 -38.93
C MET A 591 21.07 -4.71 -39.07
N GLU A 592 21.50 -5.74 -39.80
CA GLU A 592 20.64 -6.88 -40.19
C GLU A 592 19.35 -6.43 -40.90
N GLU A 593 19.49 -5.53 -41.88
CA GLU A 593 18.37 -5.00 -42.70
C GLU A 593 17.29 -4.20 -41.93
N GLU A 594 17.44 -4.00 -40.62
CA GLU A 594 16.55 -3.17 -39.81
C GLU A 594 17.21 -1.85 -39.38
N LEU A 595 16.43 -0.76 -39.40
CA LEU A 595 16.85 0.55 -38.92
C LEU A 595 16.75 0.61 -37.39
N ARG A 596 17.89 0.67 -36.70
CA ARG A 596 17.96 0.60 -35.23
C ARG A 596 18.60 1.84 -34.60
N SER A 597 18.23 2.11 -33.35
CA SER A 597 18.86 3.17 -32.57
C SER A 597 20.20 2.72 -32.01
N CYS A 598 21.07 3.67 -31.66
CA CYS A 598 22.32 3.34 -30.98
C CYS A 598 22.09 2.70 -29.60
N TRP A 599 20.96 3.03 -28.96
CA TRP A 599 20.55 2.40 -27.72
C TRP A 599 20.31 0.90 -27.89
N ASP A 600 19.54 0.52 -28.92
CA ASP A 600 19.19 -0.89 -29.17
C ASP A 600 20.40 -1.70 -29.62
N ILE A 601 21.26 -1.10 -30.46
CA ILE A 601 22.50 -1.74 -30.89
C ILE A 601 23.40 -2.02 -29.69
N TRP A 602 23.60 -1.06 -28.78
CA TRP A 602 24.48 -1.25 -27.63
C TRP A 602 23.97 -2.32 -26.65
N HIS A 603 22.69 -2.28 -26.27
CA HIS A 603 22.17 -3.16 -25.23
C HIS A 603 21.82 -4.55 -25.76
N ASN A 604 21.24 -4.63 -26.96
CA ASN A 604 20.75 -5.91 -27.49
C ASN A 604 21.79 -6.62 -28.36
N LYS A 605 22.51 -5.89 -29.21
CA LYS A 605 23.48 -6.48 -30.16
C LYS A 605 24.88 -6.58 -29.58
N PHE A 606 25.36 -5.54 -28.89
CA PHE A 606 26.66 -5.57 -28.22
C PHE A 606 26.60 -6.06 -26.77
N LYS A 607 25.45 -6.60 -26.33
CA LYS A 607 25.20 -7.08 -24.97
C LYS A 607 25.71 -6.13 -23.88
N ASN A 608 25.24 -4.89 -23.92
CA ASN A 608 25.65 -3.84 -22.98
C ASN A 608 27.15 -3.48 -23.04
N GLY A 609 27.83 -3.84 -24.13
CA GLY A 609 29.25 -3.59 -24.39
C GLY A 609 30.17 -4.80 -24.16
N THR A 610 29.64 -5.98 -23.82
CA THR A 610 30.46 -7.19 -23.60
C THR A 610 30.73 -7.98 -24.88
N GLU A 611 29.91 -7.83 -25.92
CA GLU A 611 30.01 -8.56 -27.20
C GLU A 611 30.12 -7.58 -28.38
N ILE A 612 31.11 -6.69 -28.34
CA ILE A 612 31.39 -5.80 -29.49
C ILE A 612 32.21 -6.60 -30.52
N PRO A 613 31.81 -6.63 -31.80
CA PRO A 613 32.55 -7.33 -32.86
C PRO A 613 34.03 -6.94 -32.92
N ASP A 614 34.93 -7.92 -33.09
CA ASP A 614 36.39 -7.73 -33.00
C ASP A 614 36.92 -6.69 -34.00
N ASN A 615 36.33 -6.64 -35.19
CA ASN A 615 36.64 -5.63 -36.22
C ASN A 615 36.32 -4.18 -35.80
N LEU A 616 35.54 -3.99 -34.72
CA LEU A 616 35.18 -2.67 -34.17
C LEU A 616 35.89 -2.37 -32.84
N GLN A 617 36.48 -3.37 -32.17
CA GLN A 617 37.14 -3.20 -30.86
C GLN A 617 38.37 -2.28 -30.95
N GLY A 618 39.13 -2.33 -32.05
CA GLY A 618 40.29 -1.46 -32.28
C GLY A 618 39.98 0.04 -32.39
N LYS A 619 38.70 0.43 -32.57
CA LYS A 619 38.25 1.83 -32.65
C LYS A 619 37.86 2.41 -31.27
N ILE A 620 38.16 1.70 -30.18
CA ILE A 620 37.72 2.01 -28.82
C ILE A 620 38.83 2.62 -27.94
N ARG A 621 38.58 3.82 -27.40
CA ARG A 621 39.11 4.20 -26.06
C ARG A 621 38.02 3.93 -25.02
N LEU A 622 38.11 2.83 -24.28
CA LEU A 622 37.34 2.56 -23.05
C LEU A 622 38.37 2.57 -21.91
N ARG A 623 38.27 3.51 -20.97
CA ARG A 623 39.06 3.39 -19.72
C ARG A 623 38.47 2.23 -18.94
N GLN A 624 39.26 1.20 -18.69
CA GLN A 624 38.87 0.05 -17.88
C GLN A 624 38.77 0.45 -16.39
N SER A 625 37.90 -0.23 -15.64
CA SER A 625 37.85 -0.16 -14.18
C SER A 625 39.19 -0.63 -13.58
N PRO A 626 39.70 -0.03 -12.49
CA PRO A 626 40.87 -0.53 -11.75
C PRO A 626 40.74 -2.01 -11.34
N ALA A 627 39.51 -2.52 -11.20
CA ALA A 627 39.22 -3.90 -10.82
C ALA A 627 39.69 -4.95 -11.84
N LYS A 628 39.93 -4.57 -13.12
CA LYS A 628 40.50 -5.50 -14.13
C LYS A 628 42.02 -5.46 -14.20
N ARG A 629 42.68 -4.44 -13.63
CA ARG A 629 44.16 -4.34 -13.58
C ARG A 629 44.82 -5.34 -12.62
N ARG A 630 44.04 -6.00 -11.76
CA ARG A 630 44.52 -7.06 -10.85
C ARG A 630 44.30 -8.49 -11.39
N ARG A 631 43.77 -8.64 -12.61
CA ARG A 631 43.59 -9.93 -13.27
C ARG A 631 44.01 -9.81 -14.73
N SER A 632 45.29 -9.56 -14.93
CA SER A 632 46.01 -9.89 -16.16
C SER A 632 47.26 -10.63 -15.67
N PRO A 633 47.49 -11.90 -16.05
CA PRO A 633 48.83 -12.46 -15.95
C PRO A 633 49.71 -11.64 -16.89
N SER A 634 50.82 -11.13 -16.39
CA SER A 634 51.93 -10.75 -17.25
C SER A 634 52.37 -11.98 -18.03
N ASP A 635 52.38 -11.87 -19.37
CA ASP A 635 53.52 -12.10 -20.28
C ASP A 635 54.76 -12.73 -19.60
N GLU A 636 55.38 -13.81 -20.08
CA GLU A 636 55.86 -14.08 -21.46
C GLU A 636 55.66 -13.00 -22.52
#